data_AF-A0A3B8NPS4-F1
#
_entry.id   AF-A0A3B8NPS4-F1
#
_cell.length_a   1.000
_cell.length_b   1.000
_cell.length_c   1.000
_cell.angle_alpha   90.00
_cell.angle_beta   90.00
_cell.angle_gamma   90.00
#
_symmetry.space_group_name_H-M   'P 1'
#
loop_
_entity.id
_entity.type
_entity.pdbx_description
1 polymer ?
#
loop_
_entity_poly.entity_id
_entity_poly.type
_entity_poly.pdbx_seq_one_letter_code
_entity_poly.pdbx_strand_id
1 'polypeptide(L)'
;MQRDKCIIRGLLVPVISLMVITHVQANEFDSFLKPLFTQNCTKCHGDKKVKGKVNLKEIQSLEQFMGKPEMIKEMIEVVDAMDMPPEDEPALTDTDRTRLVSSLKDILRASTAGAKKEGSYLRRLNRFQYNNTIRDLFGLNNNVFNIQEKLMTRHDNYILNERVPDTVNVSCLSLRNEGGMKNVDPFPQDLRAEHGFDNQANQLTLSPLLLDSFLKLSVSILESPDFNEGSVAIWNEFFKAPEANDNLLDEIKNRLGPFMRRAFRGPIDQETLDRYSNYGLKKINAGSSFTDAMKKTASAVLSSPKFLFRYGHHSDQKDPFVIASNLSFFLWASGPDDALLKLADEGKLQSQDSIIEAVDYMFKSPKIERFLDTFPSQWMQLENALAATPDPGKARLFSIDKNNPASLQMVLEPLLLFDTVFVENRPVFELISPNFSYRSEFLKTWYESDLKPPSFDASLIIEENKNKDLQRKQLSDKITVAQNDLEALIKPIKDRILKKRRQLAGTQKPIDLMPFAAWEFNGDLKDSIGSLDLKNHGKIKFDGGAAILQGGAYLQSKGLPMDLGAKTLEVWCKVHNIDMRGGGLMGIQGPGDFFDTIVIGERKNRHWISGSNGFARTLDFPDSFPEKNANERLHLAMVYKEDGTTSLYRNGQP
;
A
#
# COMPACT_ATOMS: atom_id res chain seq x y z
N MET A 1 10.16 -30.38 -47.67
CA MET A 1 10.53 -31.78 -47.35
C MET A 1 9.32 -32.44 -46.73
N GLN A 2 8.69 -33.37 -47.47
CA GLN A 2 7.47 -34.08 -47.10
C GLN A 2 7.65 -34.89 -45.81
N ARG A 3 6.61 -34.97 -44.98
CA ARG A 3 6.38 -36.13 -44.11
C ARG A 3 4.90 -36.52 -44.12
N ASP A 4 4.72 -37.82 -44.25
CA ASP A 4 3.54 -38.50 -44.73
C ASP A 4 2.42 -38.64 -43.70
N LYS A 5 1.21 -38.75 -44.26
CA LYS A 5 -0.02 -39.18 -43.59
C LYS A 5 0.07 -40.67 -43.25
N CYS A 6 -0.28 -41.04 -42.02
CA CYS A 6 -0.65 -42.42 -41.70
C CYS A 6 -1.98 -42.39 -40.92
N ILE A 7 -3.05 -42.92 -41.52
CA ILE A 7 -4.37 -43.09 -40.92
C ILE A 7 -4.61 -44.59 -40.68
N ILE A 8 -5.28 -44.89 -39.55
CA ILE A 8 -6.04 -46.11 -39.17
C ILE A 8 -5.24 -47.28 -38.58
N ARG A 9 -5.39 -47.49 -37.25
CA ARG A 9 -5.99 -48.68 -36.57
C ARG A 9 -5.60 -48.69 -35.09
N GLY A 10 -6.57 -48.74 -34.17
CA GLY A 10 -6.23 -48.92 -32.75
C GLY A 10 -7.36 -48.81 -31.71
N LEU A 11 -8.58 -49.26 -31.99
CA LEU A 11 -9.68 -49.25 -31.00
C LEU A 11 -9.59 -50.40 -29.96
N LEU A 12 -8.39 -50.92 -29.69
CA LEU A 12 -8.13 -52.04 -28.76
C LEU A 12 -6.97 -51.78 -27.78
N VAL A 13 -6.38 -50.59 -27.79
CA VAL A 13 -5.19 -50.22 -26.99
C VAL A 13 -5.48 -49.77 -25.54
N PRO A 14 -6.63 -49.15 -25.16
CA PRO A 14 -6.75 -48.59 -23.82
C PRO A 14 -6.92 -49.66 -22.71
N VAL A 15 -7.47 -50.84 -23.04
CA VAL A 15 -7.70 -51.92 -22.06
C VAL A 15 -6.41 -52.70 -21.76
N ILE A 16 -5.56 -52.91 -22.76
CA ILE A 16 -4.28 -53.61 -22.60
C ILE A 16 -3.28 -52.72 -21.84
N SER A 17 -3.27 -51.41 -22.11
CA SER A 17 -2.37 -50.47 -21.43
C SER A 17 -2.70 -50.29 -19.94
N LEU A 18 -3.98 -50.37 -19.55
CA LEU A 18 -4.41 -50.29 -18.14
C LEU A 18 -4.06 -51.56 -17.35
N MET A 19 -4.16 -52.74 -17.97
CA MET A 19 -3.78 -54.03 -17.36
C MET A 19 -2.26 -54.17 -17.19
N VAL A 20 -1.45 -53.65 -18.11
CA VAL A 20 0.01 -53.69 -18.02
C VAL A 20 0.52 -52.78 -16.89
N ILE A 21 -0.08 -51.59 -16.72
CA ILE A 21 0.31 -50.65 -15.65
C ILE A 21 -0.03 -51.22 -14.26
N THR A 22 -1.21 -51.82 -14.09
CA THR A 22 -1.60 -52.43 -12.81
C THR A 22 -0.75 -53.64 -12.45
N HIS A 23 -0.30 -54.44 -13.43
CA HIS A 23 0.63 -55.55 -13.19
C HIS A 23 2.05 -55.09 -12.84
N VAL A 24 2.57 -54.04 -13.48
CA VAL A 24 3.88 -53.46 -13.13
C VAL A 24 3.85 -52.86 -11.72
N GLN A 25 2.78 -52.16 -11.35
CA GLN A 25 2.62 -51.57 -10.01
C GLN A 25 2.41 -52.63 -8.92
N ALA A 26 1.66 -53.70 -9.20
CA ALA A 26 1.50 -54.81 -8.26
C ALA A 26 2.83 -55.50 -7.98
N ASN A 27 3.65 -55.71 -9.01
CA ASN A 27 4.98 -56.27 -8.87
C ASN A 27 5.91 -55.34 -8.07
N GLU A 28 5.90 -54.03 -8.31
CA GLU A 28 6.71 -53.07 -7.55
C GLU A 28 6.29 -53.01 -6.06
N PHE A 29 4.98 -53.10 -5.79
CA PHE A 29 4.46 -53.14 -4.42
C PHE A 29 4.96 -54.36 -3.65
N ASP A 30 4.85 -55.56 -4.24
CA ASP A 30 5.23 -56.80 -3.57
C ASP A 30 6.76 -57.02 -3.52
N SER A 31 7.49 -56.59 -4.54
CA SER A 31 8.94 -56.85 -4.66
C SER A 31 9.83 -55.80 -3.98
N PHE A 32 9.35 -54.57 -3.80
CA PHE A 32 10.13 -53.47 -3.24
C PHE A 32 9.46 -52.79 -2.05
N LEU A 33 8.24 -52.27 -2.20
CA LEU A 33 7.60 -51.47 -1.15
C LEU A 33 7.30 -52.28 0.12
N LYS A 34 6.72 -53.47 -0.03
CA LYS A 34 6.34 -54.32 1.09
C LYS A 34 7.55 -54.84 1.89
N PRO A 35 8.64 -55.31 1.27
CA PRO A 35 9.91 -55.59 1.96
C PRO A 35 10.47 -54.35 2.67
N LEU A 36 10.51 -53.20 2.01
CA LEU A 36 11.06 -51.96 2.57
C LEU A 36 10.26 -51.48 3.78
N PHE A 37 8.92 -51.49 3.71
CA PHE A 37 8.07 -51.16 4.85
C PHE A 37 8.33 -52.09 6.02
N THR A 38 8.45 -53.40 5.76
CA THR A 38 8.72 -54.40 6.79
C THR A 38 10.06 -54.14 7.47
N GLN A 39 11.10 -53.87 6.69
CA GLN A 39 12.46 -53.69 7.19
C GLN A 39 12.66 -52.35 7.91
N ASN A 40 12.12 -51.25 7.38
CA ASN A 40 12.47 -49.89 7.81
C ASN A 40 11.33 -49.11 8.48
N CYS A 41 10.06 -49.47 8.25
CA CYS A 41 8.93 -48.64 8.70
C CYS A 41 8.07 -49.29 9.80
N THR A 42 7.88 -50.61 9.78
CA THR A 42 6.95 -51.30 10.71
C THR A 42 7.37 -51.29 12.18
N LYS A 43 8.64 -50.96 12.48
CA LYS A 43 9.12 -50.77 13.86
C LYS A 43 8.43 -49.60 14.57
N CYS A 44 8.07 -48.55 13.82
CA CYS A 44 7.37 -47.36 14.32
C CYS A 44 5.92 -47.22 13.82
N HIS A 45 5.56 -47.93 12.74
CA HIS A 45 4.24 -47.92 12.10
C HIS A 45 3.66 -49.34 11.96
N GLY A 46 3.63 -50.08 13.06
CA GLY A 46 3.14 -51.47 13.14
C GLY A 46 2.41 -51.77 14.46
N ASP A 47 2.05 -53.02 14.72
CA ASP A 47 1.15 -53.41 15.83
C ASP A 47 1.60 -52.93 17.23
N LYS A 48 2.92 -52.86 17.47
CA LYS A 48 3.48 -52.51 18.79
C LYS A 48 3.68 -51.00 18.99
N LYS A 49 3.78 -50.23 17.90
CA LYS A 49 3.94 -48.77 17.90
C LYS A 49 3.28 -48.24 16.64
N VAL A 50 2.25 -47.42 16.80
CA VAL A 50 1.49 -46.80 15.70
C VAL A 50 1.72 -45.28 15.76
N LYS A 51 2.95 -44.84 15.48
CA LYS A 51 3.26 -43.41 15.39
C LYS A 51 2.45 -42.78 14.25
N GLY A 52 1.98 -41.56 14.43
CA GLY A 52 1.19 -40.84 13.42
C GLY A 52 -0.16 -41.46 13.06
N LYS A 53 -0.68 -42.44 13.83
CA LYS A 53 -1.91 -43.20 13.51
C LYS A 53 -1.84 -43.98 12.19
N VAL A 54 -0.64 -44.22 11.65
CA VAL A 54 -0.40 -45.02 10.44
C VAL A 54 0.09 -46.42 10.83
N ASN A 55 -0.62 -47.46 10.41
CA ASN A 55 -0.24 -48.86 10.60
C ASN A 55 -0.02 -49.54 9.24
N LEU A 56 1.24 -49.73 8.86
CA LEU A 56 1.62 -50.29 7.56
C LEU A 56 1.42 -51.81 7.49
N LYS A 57 1.30 -52.50 8.63
CA LYS A 57 1.03 -53.95 8.64
C LYS A 57 -0.40 -54.31 8.20
N GLU A 58 -1.33 -53.36 8.31
CA GLU A 58 -2.69 -53.54 7.81
C GLU A 58 -2.77 -53.51 6.28
N ILE A 59 -1.70 -53.08 5.61
CA ILE A 59 -1.64 -52.98 4.15
C ILE A 59 -1.01 -54.26 3.59
N GLN A 60 -1.86 -55.19 3.17
CA GLN A 60 -1.42 -56.51 2.71
C GLN A 60 -1.33 -56.63 1.18
N SER A 61 -2.05 -55.77 0.45
CA SER A 61 -2.09 -55.74 -1.01
C SER A 61 -2.03 -54.32 -1.58
N LEU A 62 -1.64 -54.21 -2.84
CA LEU A 62 -1.67 -52.94 -3.58
C LEU A 62 -3.08 -52.32 -3.59
N GLU A 63 -4.13 -53.12 -3.73
CA GLU A 63 -5.51 -52.65 -3.73
C GLU A 63 -5.89 -51.96 -2.41
N GLN A 64 -5.54 -52.56 -1.27
CA GLN A 64 -5.76 -51.94 0.05
C GLN A 64 -4.96 -50.66 0.21
N PHE A 65 -3.74 -50.62 -0.34
CA PHE A 65 -2.89 -49.44 -0.29
C PHE A 65 -3.48 -48.30 -1.13
N MET A 66 -3.88 -48.60 -2.37
CA MET A 66 -4.56 -47.66 -3.28
C MET A 66 -5.88 -47.14 -2.69
N GLY A 67 -6.56 -47.93 -1.85
CA GLY A 67 -7.75 -47.51 -1.11
C GLY A 67 -7.51 -46.43 -0.05
N LYS A 68 -6.24 -46.07 0.24
CA LYS A 68 -5.86 -45.05 1.24
C LYS A 68 -4.98 -43.92 0.64
N PRO A 69 -5.50 -43.13 -0.32
CA PRO A 69 -4.71 -42.12 -1.03
C PRO A 69 -4.14 -41.01 -0.13
N GLU A 70 -4.86 -40.54 0.89
CA GLU A 70 -4.34 -39.54 1.83
C GLU A 70 -3.14 -40.06 2.63
N MET A 71 -3.16 -41.32 3.04
CA MET A 71 -2.02 -41.94 3.73
C MET A 71 -0.80 -42.05 2.80
N ILE A 72 -1.00 -42.38 1.52
CA ILE A 72 0.08 -42.41 0.53
C ILE A 72 0.68 -41.01 0.35
N LYS A 73 -0.17 -39.98 0.31
CA LYS A 73 0.25 -38.58 0.21
C LYS A 73 1.08 -38.15 1.43
N GLU A 74 0.60 -38.40 2.65
CA GLU A 74 1.34 -38.11 3.88
C GLU A 74 2.69 -38.84 3.91
N MET A 75 2.74 -40.12 3.48
CA MET A 75 3.98 -40.88 3.39
C MET A 75 4.97 -40.26 2.40
N ILE A 76 4.51 -39.75 1.26
CA ILE A 76 5.36 -39.03 0.31
C ILE A 76 5.94 -37.79 0.98
N GLU A 77 5.10 -36.97 1.62
CA GLU A 77 5.52 -35.71 2.25
C GLU A 77 6.62 -35.93 3.30
N VAL A 78 6.41 -36.84 4.25
CA VAL A 78 7.38 -37.06 5.35
C VAL A 78 8.66 -37.77 4.91
N VAL A 79 8.61 -38.61 3.87
CA VAL A 79 9.81 -39.30 3.34
C VAL A 79 10.60 -38.40 2.40
N ASP A 80 9.94 -37.63 1.54
CA ASP A 80 10.58 -36.68 0.61
C ASP A 80 11.23 -35.51 1.39
N ALA A 81 10.62 -35.09 2.50
CA ALA A 81 11.17 -34.09 3.43
C ALA A 81 12.31 -34.60 4.34
N MET A 82 12.60 -35.91 4.32
CA MET A 82 13.56 -36.57 5.22
C MET A 82 13.20 -36.54 6.72
N ASP A 83 11.93 -36.29 7.07
CA ASP A 83 11.44 -36.36 8.45
C ASP A 83 11.33 -37.81 8.96
N MET A 84 11.32 -38.78 8.04
CA MET A 84 11.27 -40.21 8.32
C MET A 84 12.38 -40.95 7.55
N PRO A 85 13.10 -41.89 8.18
CA PRO A 85 12.97 -42.34 9.58
C PRO A 85 13.42 -41.29 10.61
N PRO A 86 12.94 -41.35 11.87
CA PRO A 86 13.36 -40.43 12.92
C PRO A 86 14.86 -40.58 13.24
N GLU A 87 15.46 -39.56 13.89
CA GLU A 87 16.90 -39.50 14.19
C GLU A 87 17.44 -40.73 14.95
N ASP A 88 16.58 -41.44 15.71
CA ASP A 88 16.92 -42.64 16.48
C ASP A 88 16.87 -43.95 15.68
N GLU A 89 16.50 -43.91 14.40
CA GLU A 89 16.40 -45.07 13.51
C GLU A 89 17.38 -44.95 12.32
N PRO A 90 17.81 -46.09 11.74
CA PRO A 90 18.69 -46.06 10.57
C PRO A 90 18.04 -45.35 9.38
N ALA A 91 18.75 -44.38 8.80
CA ALA A 91 18.31 -43.67 7.60
C ALA A 91 18.16 -44.61 6.39
N LEU A 92 17.23 -44.27 5.50
CA LEU A 92 17.12 -44.91 4.18
C LEU A 92 18.31 -44.51 3.30
N THR A 93 18.74 -45.41 2.41
CA THR A 93 19.71 -45.04 1.37
C THR A 93 19.04 -44.04 0.40
N ASP A 94 19.83 -43.13 -0.20
CA ASP A 94 19.28 -42.17 -1.17
C ASP A 94 18.57 -42.89 -2.34
N THR A 95 19.13 -44.00 -2.81
CA THR A 95 18.54 -44.83 -3.87
C THR A 95 17.18 -45.40 -3.46
N ASP A 96 17.06 -45.98 -2.25
CA ASP A 96 15.80 -46.55 -1.77
C ASP A 96 14.77 -45.46 -1.49
N ARG A 97 15.19 -44.31 -0.95
CA ARG A 97 14.31 -43.16 -0.70
C ARG A 97 13.73 -42.63 -2.02
N THR A 98 14.56 -42.38 -3.03
CA THR A 98 14.09 -41.90 -4.34
C THR A 98 13.17 -42.92 -5.00
N ARG A 99 13.51 -44.22 -4.97
CA ARG A 99 12.66 -45.28 -5.53
C ARG A 99 11.33 -45.40 -4.78
N LEU A 100 11.34 -45.29 -3.45
CA LEU A 100 10.15 -45.27 -2.59
C LEU A 100 9.24 -44.11 -2.97
N VAL A 101 9.76 -42.88 -2.96
CA VAL A 101 8.97 -41.68 -3.30
C VAL A 101 8.40 -41.77 -4.71
N SER A 102 9.17 -42.24 -5.70
CA SER A 102 8.68 -42.45 -7.07
C SER A 102 7.54 -43.45 -7.12
N SER A 103 7.71 -44.61 -6.47
CA SER A 103 6.70 -45.67 -6.45
C SER A 103 5.42 -45.23 -5.75
N LEU A 104 5.52 -44.50 -4.62
CA LEU A 104 4.37 -43.91 -3.94
C LEU A 104 3.65 -42.89 -4.83
N LYS A 105 4.39 -42.02 -5.53
CA LYS A 105 3.82 -41.04 -6.48
C LYS A 105 3.05 -41.74 -7.61
N ASP A 106 3.55 -42.84 -8.13
CA ASP A 106 2.87 -43.60 -9.19
C ASP A 106 1.62 -44.34 -8.69
N ILE A 107 1.67 -44.91 -7.49
CA ILE A 107 0.50 -45.54 -6.85
C ILE A 107 -0.56 -44.49 -6.53
N LEU A 108 -0.18 -43.31 -6.01
CA LEU A 108 -1.11 -42.21 -5.73
C LEU A 108 -1.79 -41.70 -7.01
N ARG A 109 -1.04 -41.58 -8.11
CA ARG A 109 -1.62 -41.24 -9.43
C ARG A 109 -2.63 -42.29 -9.88
N ALA A 110 -2.30 -43.58 -9.74
CA ALA A 110 -3.20 -44.66 -10.12
C ALA A 110 -4.44 -44.74 -9.23
N SER A 111 -4.31 -44.51 -7.91
CA SER A 111 -5.43 -44.55 -6.97
C SER A 111 -6.42 -43.40 -7.17
N THR A 112 -5.96 -42.28 -7.72
CA THR A 112 -6.78 -41.08 -7.98
C THR A 112 -7.26 -40.97 -9.42
N ALA A 113 -6.78 -41.81 -10.34
CA ALA A 113 -7.09 -41.76 -11.77
C ALA A 113 -8.59 -41.93 -12.11
N GLY A 114 -9.37 -42.60 -11.24
CA GLY A 114 -10.81 -42.83 -11.39
C GLY A 114 -11.70 -42.07 -10.41
N ALA A 115 -11.12 -41.31 -9.47
CA ALA A 115 -11.91 -40.47 -8.59
C ALA A 115 -12.61 -39.40 -9.44
N LYS A 116 -13.93 -39.22 -9.26
CA LYS A 116 -14.63 -38.04 -9.80
C LYS A 116 -13.80 -36.84 -9.37
N LYS A 117 -13.18 -36.14 -10.32
CA LYS A 117 -12.61 -34.82 -10.04
C LYS A 117 -13.72 -34.03 -9.40
N GLU A 118 -13.60 -33.75 -8.10
CA GLU A 118 -14.54 -32.87 -7.44
C GLU A 118 -14.64 -31.62 -8.32
N GLY A 119 -15.88 -31.29 -8.70
CA GLY A 119 -16.14 -30.27 -9.71
C GLY A 119 -15.33 -29.02 -9.40
N SER A 120 -14.78 -28.37 -10.42
CA SER A 120 -13.88 -27.25 -10.19
C SER A 120 -14.61 -26.19 -9.37
N TYR A 121 -14.12 -25.97 -8.15
CA TYR A 121 -14.70 -25.05 -7.19
C TYR A 121 -14.72 -23.62 -7.74
N LEU A 122 -15.70 -22.84 -7.27
CA LEU A 122 -15.71 -21.40 -7.44
C LEU A 122 -14.41 -20.83 -6.88
N ARG A 123 -13.66 -20.09 -7.70
CA ARG A 123 -12.40 -19.45 -7.29
C ARG A 123 -12.60 -17.94 -7.30
N ARG A 124 -12.59 -17.33 -6.11
CA ARG A 124 -12.59 -15.87 -6.02
C ARG A 124 -11.32 -15.29 -6.63
N LEU A 125 -11.37 -14.05 -7.12
CA LEU A 125 -10.17 -13.28 -7.44
C LEU A 125 -9.46 -12.87 -6.16
N ASN A 126 -8.15 -13.16 -6.08
CA ASN A 126 -7.30 -12.59 -5.03
C ASN A 126 -6.98 -11.11 -5.32
N ARG A 127 -6.34 -10.41 -4.38
CA ARG A 127 -6.00 -8.97 -4.54
C ARG A 127 -5.23 -8.67 -5.82
N PHE A 128 -4.19 -9.45 -6.11
CA PHE A 128 -3.35 -9.27 -7.29
C PHE A 128 -4.16 -9.42 -8.59
N GLN A 129 -4.99 -10.47 -8.65
CA GLN A 129 -5.87 -10.76 -9.78
C GLN A 129 -6.97 -9.71 -9.95
N TYR A 130 -7.57 -9.26 -8.85
CA TYR A 130 -8.61 -8.23 -8.87
C TYR A 130 -8.07 -6.90 -9.41
N ASN A 131 -6.90 -6.47 -8.90
CA ASN A 131 -6.21 -5.28 -9.39
C ASN A 131 -5.96 -5.37 -10.90
N ASN A 132 -5.31 -6.44 -11.36
CA ASN A 132 -4.94 -6.60 -12.76
C ASN A 132 -6.16 -6.73 -13.69
N THR A 133 -7.23 -7.40 -13.22
CA THR A 133 -8.48 -7.52 -13.98
C THR A 133 -9.13 -6.16 -14.20
N ILE A 134 -9.17 -5.31 -13.16
CA ILE A 134 -9.71 -3.95 -13.29
C ILE A 134 -8.82 -3.09 -14.19
N ARG A 135 -7.50 -3.19 -14.05
CA ARG A 135 -6.55 -2.50 -14.94
C ARG A 135 -6.79 -2.85 -16.40
N ASP A 136 -6.94 -4.13 -16.71
CA ASP A 136 -7.17 -4.58 -18.09
C ASP A 136 -8.56 -4.21 -18.62
N LEU A 137 -9.58 -4.28 -17.75
CA LEU A 137 -10.96 -4.01 -18.14
C LEU A 137 -11.17 -2.55 -18.53
N PHE A 138 -10.54 -1.62 -17.80
CA PHE A 138 -10.64 -0.17 -18.05
C PHE A 138 -9.46 0.41 -18.83
N GLY A 139 -8.38 -0.36 -19.01
CA GLY A 139 -7.12 0.11 -19.60
C GLY A 139 -6.44 1.16 -18.72
N LEU A 140 -6.20 0.84 -17.44
CA LEU A 140 -5.57 1.72 -16.47
C LEU A 140 -4.04 1.63 -16.55
N ASN A 141 -3.38 2.79 -16.55
CA ASN A 141 -1.92 2.88 -16.58
C ASN A 141 -1.28 2.61 -15.21
N ASN A 142 -2.02 2.79 -14.12
CA ASN A 142 -1.55 2.63 -12.75
C ASN A 142 -2.26 1.47 -12.04
N ASN A 143 -1.69 1.02 -10.91
CA ASN A 143 -2.39 0.11 -10.02
C ASN A 143 -3.62 0.78 -9.40
N VAL A 144 -4.63 -0.03 -9.12
CA VAL A 144 -5.89 0.38 -8.48
C VAL A 144 -5.63 0.71 -7.01
N PHE A 145 -4.83 -0.11 -6.34
CA PHE A 145 -4.39 0.06 -4.96
C PHE A 145 -2.94 -0.43 -4.81
N ASN A 146 -2.32 -0.18 -3.66
CA ASN A 146 -0.98 -0.69 -3.37
C ASN A 146 -0.96 -2.24 -3.32
N ILE A 147 0.04 -2.84 -3.97
CA ILE A 147 0.24 -4.29 -4.09
C ILE A 147 1.56 -4.64 -3.42
N GLN A 148 1.52 -4.93 -2.13
CA GLN A 148 2.70 -5.31 -1.36
C GLN A 148 3.20 -6.71 -1.74
N GLU A 149 2.31 -7.52 -2.31
CA GLU A 149 2.57 -8.86 -2.83
C GLU A 149 3.50 -8.85 -4.05
N LYS A 150 3.64 -7.71 -4.75
CA LYS A 150 4.59 -7.55 -5.87
C LYS A 150 5.97 -7.20 -5.31
N LEU A 151 6.82 -8.22 -5.16
CA LEU A 151 8.15 -8.08 -4.58
C LEU A 151 9.18 -7.40 -5.50
N MET A 152 8.97 -7.42 -6.82
CA MET A 152 9.90 -6.79 -7.77
C MET A 152 9.15 -5.89 -8.73
N THR A 153 9.57 -4.63 -8.81
CA THR A 153 9.15 -3.67 -9.83
C THR A 153 10.28 -3.52 -10.82
N ARG A 154 10.00 -3.83 -12.10
CA ARG A 154 10.93 -3.66 -13.21
C ARG A 154 10.76 -2.28 -13.80
N HIS A 155 11.86 -1.55 -13.98
CA HIS A 155 11.84 -0.22 -14.61
C HIS A 155 12.17 -0.28 -16.11
N ASP A 156 12.70 -1.43 -16.56
CA ASP A 156 13.05 -1.72 -17.94
C ASP A 156 12.16 -2.85 -18.49
N ASN A 157 11.76 -2.76 -19.77
CA ASN A 157 10.93 -3.78 -20.42
C ASN A 157 11.78 -4.85 -21.12
N TYR A 158 12.53 -5.66 -20.35
CA TYR A 158 13.36 -6.73 -20.90
C TYR A 158 12.65 -8.09 -21.03
N ILE A 159 11.45 -8.24 -20.47
CA ILE A 159 10.72 -9.52 -20.42
C ILE A 159 10.30 -9.99 -21.82
N LEU A 160 10.16 -9.05 -22.77
CA LEU A 160 9.83 -9.35 -24.17
C LEU A 160 11.07 -9.47 -25.07
N ASN A 161 12.27 -9.33 -24.51
CA ASN A 161 13.51 -9.50 -25.25
C ASN A 161 13.90 -10.98 -25.31
N GLU A 162 14.83 -11.33 -26.19
CA GLU A 162 15.40 -12.70 -26.23
C GLU A 162 16.40 -12.96 -25.09
N ARG A 163 16.89 -11.90 -24.43
CA ARG A 163 17.91 -11.97 -23.39
C ARG A 163 17.70 -10.89 -22.32
N VAL A 164 17.96 -11.25 -21.05
CA VAL A 164 17.99 -10.27 -19.96
C VAL A 164 19.33 -9.51 -20.02
N PRO A 165 19.33 -8.17 -19.90
CA PRO A 165 20.57 -7.39 -19.86
C PRO A 165 21.47 -7.79 -18.69
N ASP A 166 22.78 -7.61 -18.85
CA ASP A 166 23.77 -7.82 -17.78
C ASP A 166 23.62 -6.78 -16.64
N THR A 167 22.89 -5.68 -16.88
CA THR A 167 22.54 -4.66 -15.88
C THR A 167 21.09 -4.25 -16.07
N VAL A 168 20.31 -4.29 -14.99
CA VAL A 168 18.87 -3.97 -15.00
C VAL A 168 18.52 -3.04 -13.85
N ASN A 169 17.49 -2.21 -14.03
CA ASN A 169 16.95 -1.38 -12.97
C ASN A 169 15.67 -2.00 -12.39
N VAL A 170 15.74 -2.44 -11.13
CA VAL A 170 14.63 -3.04 -10.40
C VAL A 170 14.56 -2.55 -8.96
N SER A 171 13.39 -2.59 -8.35
CA SER A 171 13.21 -2.25 -6.93
C SER A 171 12.16 -3.13 -6.24
N CYS A 172 12.35 -3.38 -4.94
CA CYS A 172 11.32 -3.95 -4.08
C CYS A 172 10.64 -2.84 -3.28
N LEU A 173 9.33 -2.68 -3.47
CA LEU A 173 8.53 -1.62 -2.84
C LEU A 173 7.54 -2.16 -1.79
N SER A 174 7.61 -3.45 -1.46
CA SER A 174 6.63 -4.14 -0.59
C SER A 174 6.49 -3.54 0.81
N LEU A 175 7.55 -2.91 1.34
CA LEU A 175 7.51 -2.23 2.65
C LEU A 175 7.04 -0.77 2.57
N ARG A 176 6.81 -0.23 1.38
CA ARG A 176 6.29 1.13 1.20
C ARG A 176 4.77 1.10 1.12
N ASN A 177 4.13 2.04 1.81
CA ASN A 177 2.68 2.23 1.72
C ASN A 177 2.33 3.30 0.68
N GLU A 178 2.94 3.21 -0.51
CA GLU A 178 2.81 4.18 -1.58
C GLU A 178 2.36 3.48 -2.87
N GLY A 179 1.46 4.12 -3.62
CA GLY A 179 0.93 3.59 -4.88
C GLY A 179 -0.56 3.26 -4.80
N GLY A 180 -1.19 3.14 -5.97
CA GLY A 180 -2.63 3.01 -6.10
C GLY A 180 -3.33 4.34 -6.37
N MET A 181 -4.64 4.27 -6.59
CA MET A 181 -5.51 5.43 -6.77
C MET A 181 -5.85 6.07 -5.42
N LYS A 182 -6.02 7.40 -5.39
CA LYS A 182 -6.46 8.13 -4.20
C LYS A 182 -7.84 7.64 -3.75
N ASN A 183 -7.99 7.51 -2.43
CA ASN A 183 -9.20 7.07 -1.75
C ASN A 183 -9.65 5.64 -2.12
N VAL A 184 -8.72 4.79 -2.55
CA VAL A 184 -8.99 3.40 -2.89
C VAL A 184 -8.18 2.48 -1.99
N ASP A 185 -8.83 1.95 -0.96
CA ASP A 185 -8.23 1.01 -0.03
C ASP A 185 -8.50 -0.44 -0.46
N PRO A 186 -7.47 -1.32 -0.49
CA PRO A 186 -7.67 -2.71 -0.83
C PRO A 186 -8.44 -3.46 0.27
N PHE A 187 -9.08 -4.58 -0.11
CA PHE A 187 -9.56 -5.55 0.86
C PHE A 187 -8.38 -6.29 1.53
N PRO A 188 -8.60 -6.99 2.67
CA PRO A 188 -7.53 -7.70 3.37
C PRO A 188 -6.75 -8.64 2.45
N GLN A 189 -5.43 -8.76 2.68
CA GLN A 189 -4.59 -9.68 1.93
C GLN A 189 -5.06 -11.11 2.10
N ASP A 190 -5.11 -11.83 0.99
CA ASP A 190 -5.43 -13.25 0.97
C ASP A 190 -4.28 -14.04 1.60
N LEU A 191 -4.59 -14.82 2.64
CA LEU A 191 -3.59 -15.66 3.29
C LEU A 191 -3.20 -16.82 2.36
N ARG A 192 -1.91 -17.14 2.36
CA ARG A 192 -1.41 -18.35 1.73
C ARG A 192 -1.75 -19.56 2.60
N ALA A 193 -2.00 -20.70 1.97
CA ALA A 193 -1.89 -21.97 2.66
C ALA A 193 -0.41 -22.22 3.02
N GLU A 194 -0.16 -22.96 4.10
CA GLU A 194 1.19 -23.28 4.63
C GLU A 194 2.16 -23.83 3.56
N HIS A 195 1.65 -24.43 2.49
CA HIS A 195 2.41 -24.95 1.36
C HIS A 195 1.89 -24.47 -0.02
N GLY A 196 1.18 -23.35 -0.08
CA GLY A 196 0.32 -23.04 -1.22
C GLY A 196 0.41 -21.64 -1.82
N PHE A 197 -0.25 -21.53 -2.96
CA PHE A 197 -0.50 -20.27 -3.66
C PHE A 197 -1.75 -19.58 -3.09
N ASP A 198 -1.78 -18.27 -3.14
CA ASP A 198 -2.89 -17.37 -2.75
C ASP A 198 -4.12 -17.46 -3.67
N ASN A 199 -4.14 -18.39 -4.62
CA ASN A 199 -5.20 -18.59 -5.60
C ASN A 199 -5.99 -19.90 -5.41
N GLN A 200 -5.76 -20.60 -4.29
CA GLN A 200 -6.41 -21.87 -3.96
C GLN A 200 -7.90 -21.68 -3.60
N ALA A 201 -8.77 -22.47 -4.25
CA ALA A 201 -10.22 -22.31 -4.14
C ALA A 201 -10.77 -22.54 -2.73
N ASN A 202 -10.20 -23.50 -1.99
CA ASN A 202 -10.60 -23.86 -0.63
C ASN A 202 -10.17 -22.83 0.43
N GLN A 203 -9.24 -21.92 0.10
CA GLN A 203 -8.77 -20.86 1.00
C GLN A 203 -9.49 -19.53 0.74
N LEU A 204 -9.89 -19.29 -0.51
CA LEU A 204 -10.53 -18.03 -0.93
C LEU A 204 -12.03 -17.99 -0.63
N THR A 205 -12.38 -18.13 0.64
CA THR A 205 -13.76 -17.97 1.12
C THR A 205 -14.25 -16.52 0.98
N LEU A 206 -15.58 -16.32 1.01
CA LEU A 206 -16.21 -15.00 0.95
C LEU A 206 -17.15 -14.83 2.15
N SER A 207 -16.65 -14.15 3.19
CA SER A 207 -17.48 -13.75 4.32
C SER A 207 -18.39 -12.57 3.94
N PRO A 208 -19.52 -12.34 4.64
CA PRO A 208 -20.35 -11.16 4.43
C PRO A 208 -19.58 -9.84 4.54
N LEU A 209 -18.61 -9.75 5.47
CA LEU A 209 -17.76 -8.57 5.64
C LEU A 209 -16.85 -8.34 4.42
N LEU A 210 -16.29 -9.41 3.87
CA LEU A 210 -15.46 -9.33 2.68
C LEU A 210 -16.30 -8.95 1.44
N LEU A 211 -17.52 -9.45 1.31
CA LEU A 211 -18.45 -9.03 0.25
C LEU A 211 -18.78 -7.53 0.33
N ASP A 212 -19.07 -7.02 1.54
CA ASP A 212 -19.26 -5.59 1.77
C ASP A 212 -18.01 -4.77 1.40
N SER A 213 -16.81 -5.29 1.71
CA SER A 213 -15.54 -4.67 1.32
C SER A 213 -15.37 -4.60 -0.20
N PHE A 214 -15.73 -5.66 -0.95
CA PHE A 214 -15.71 -5.64 -2.41
C PHE A 214 -16.69 -4.62 -3.01
N LEU A 215 -17.90 -4.51 -2.43
CA LEU A 215 -18.88 -3.53 -2.86
C LEU A 215 -18.35 -2.11 -2.67
N LYS A 216 -17.86 -1.79 -1.46
CA LYS A 216 -17.25 -0.48 -1.16
C LYS A 216 -16.07 -0.18 -2.07
N LEU A 217 -15.21 -1.17 -2.30
CA LEU A 217 -14.06 -1.05 -3.19
C LEU A 217 -14.48 -0.75 -4.63
N SER A 218 -15.49 -1.45 -5.16
CA SER A 218 -15.97 -1.21 -6.52
C SER A 218 -16.56 0.20 -6.71
N VAL A 219 -17.07 0.82 -5.65
CA VAL A 219 -17.55 2.21 -5.68
C VAL A 219 -16.36 3.16 -5.59
N SER A 220 -15.47 2.97 -4.62
CA SER A 220 -14.33 3.86 -4.39
C SER A 220 -13.39 3.95 -5.59
N ILE A 221 -13.19 2.86 -6.32
CA ILE A 221 -12.39 2.85 -7.56
C ILE A 221 -12.96 3.82 -8.59
N LEU A 222 -14.27 3.75 -8.85
CA LEU A 222 -14.93 4.52 -9.90
C LEU A 222 -15.15 5.97 -9.48
N GLU A 223 -15.24 6.24 -8.18
CA GLU A 223 -15.34 7.57 -7.58
C GLU A 223 -13.98 8.25 -7.32
N SER A 224 -12.88 7.51 -7.46
CA SER A 224 -11.54 8.08 -7.27
C SER A 224 -11.29 9.26 -8.21
N PRO A 225 -10.66 10.35 -7.74
CA PRO A 225 -10.26 11.45 -8.62
C PRO A 225 -9.24 10.99 -9.68
N ASP A 226 -8.52 9.90 -9.43
CA ASP A 226 -7.57 9.31 -10.37
C ASP A 226 -8.26 8.40 -11.41
N PHE A 227 -9.59 8.19 -11.32
CA PHE A 227 -10.40 7.49 -12.33
C PHE A 227 -11.14 8.51 -13.21
N ASN A 228 -10.46 8.96 -14.26
CA ASN A 228 -10.90 10.04 -15.15
C ASN A 228 -10.46 9.81 -16.60
N GLU A 229 -10.85 10.72 -17.49
CA GLU A 229 -10.57 10.66 -18.94
C GLU A 229 -9.08 10.50 -19.29
N GLY A 230 -8.18 11.05 -18.49
CA GLY A 230 -6.74 10.96 -18.73
C GLY A 230 -6.10 9.64 -18.29
N SER A 231 -6.78 8.85 -17.44
CA SER A 231 -6.22 7.62 -16.85
C SER A 231 -6.92 6.33 -17.29
N VAL A 232 -8.13 6.44 -17.86
CA VAL A 232 -8.97 5.32 -18.28
C VAL A 232 -8.99 5.25 -19.81
N ALA A 233 -8.36 4.23 -20.39
CA ALA A 233 -8.26 4.13 -21.86
C ALA A 233 -9.63 4.05 -22.55
N ILE A 234 -10.60 3.36 -21.95
CA ILE A 234 -11.94 3.18 -22.54
C ILE A 234 -12.91 4.34 -22.27
N TRP A 235 -12.42 5.49 -21.80
CA TRP A 235 -13.28 6.57 -21.30
C TRP A 235 -14.25 7.08 -22.36
N ASN A 236 -13.74 7.31 -23.56
CA ASN A 236 -14.54 7.85 -24.67
C ASN A 236 -15.59 6.86 -25.16
N GLU A 237 -15.24 5.57 -25.27
CA GLU A 237 -16.17 4.54 -25.72
C GLU A 237 -17.20 4.16 -24.64
N PHE A 238 -16.84 4.24 -23.35
CA PHE A 238 -17.66 3.70 -22.28
C PHE A 238 -18.35 4.76 -21.42
N PHE A 239 -17.63 5.79 -20.97
CA PHE A 239 -18.10 6.74 -19.95
C PHE A 239 -18.55 8.10 -20.51
N LYS A 240 -18.00 8.55 -21.63
CA LYS A 240 -18.33 9.86 -22.22
C LYS A 240 -19.78 9.92 -22.69
N ALA A 241 -20.49 10.99 -22.35
CA ALA A 241 -21.87 11.19 -22.79
C ALA A 241 -21.98 11.17 -24.34
N PRO A 242 -22.99 10.48 -24.90
CA PRO A 242 -23.22 10.46 -26.35
C PRO A 242 -23.67 11.84 -26.87
N GLU A 243 -23.35 12.15 -28.13
CA GLU A 243 -23.72 13.43 -28.77
C GLU A 243 -25.21 13.50 -29.14
N ALA A 244 -25.85 12.35 -29.41
CA ALA A 244 -27.25 12.25 -29.79
C ALA A 244 -28.06 11.45 -28.74
N ASN A 245 -29.28 11.90 -28.47
CA ASN A 245 -30.11 11.42 -27.36
C ASN A 245 -31.17 10.38 -27.76
N ASP A 246 -31.26 10.02 -29.04
CA ASP A 246 -32.49 9.43 -29.58
C ASP A 246 -32.69 7.94 -29.26
N ASN A 247 -31.71 7.26 -28.66
CA ASN A 247 -31.94 5.98 -27.99
C ASN A 247 -30.88 5.66 -26.92
N LEU A 248 -31.05 6.28 -25.76
CA LEU A 248 -30.12 6.15 -24.65
C LEU A 248 -29.96 4.71 -24.13
N LEU A 249 -31.03 3.91 -24.16
CA LEU A 249 -31.00 2.53 -23.68
C LEU A 249 -30.14 1.64 -24.59
N ASP A 250 -30.31 1.75 -25.89
CA ASP A 250 -29.53 0.97 -26.85
C ASP A 250 -28.05 1.38 -26.83
N GLU A 251 -27.76 2.68 -26.63
CA GLU A 251 -26.38 3.16 -26.44
C GLU A 251 -25.73 2.53 -25.20
N ILE A 252 -26.45 2.50 -24.07
CA ILE A 252 -25.97 1.83 -22.85
C ILE A 252 -25.73 0.34 -23.12
N LYS A 253 -26.67 -0.35 -23.78
CA LYS A 253 -26.52 -1.79 -24.10
C LYS A 253 -25.30 -2.05 -24.98
N ASN A 254 -25.09 -1.24 -26.02
CA ASN A 254 -23.97 -1.39 -26.95
C ASN A 254 -22.62 -1.25 -26.26
N ARG A 255 -22.48 -0.29 -25.34
CA ARG A 255 -21.24 -0.10 -24.56
C ARG A 255 -21.05 -1.18 -23.50
N LEU A 256 -22.14 -1.59 -22.87
CA LEU A 256 -22.12 -2.49 -21.73
C LEU A 256 -21.92 -3.96 -22.13
N GLY A 257 -22.41 -4.38 -23.30
CA GLY A 257 -22.26 -5.76 -23.80
C GLY A 257 -20.80 -6.23 -23.85
N PRO A 258 -19.90 -5.57 -24.62
CA PRO A 258 -18.49 -5.93 -24.69
C PRO A 258 -17.77 -5.81 -23.33
N PHE A 259 -18.13 -4.81 -22.52
CA PHE A 259 -17.58 -4.63 -21.19
C PHE A 259 -17.92 -5.80 -20.26
N MET A 260 -19.20 -6.19 -20.19
CA MET A 260 -19.66 -7.30 -19.36
C MET A 260 -19.14 -8.64 -19.87
N ARG A 261 -19.02 -8.81 -21.20
CA ARG A 261 -18.42 -10.00 -21.81
C ARG A 261 -17.00 -10.25 -21.30
N ARG A 262 -16.17 -9.20 -21.25
CA ARG A 262 -14.82 -9.26 -20.66
C ARG A 262 -14.87 -9.42 -19.14
N ALA A 263 -15.71 -8.66 -18.44
CA ALA A 263 -15.81 -8.68 -16.99
C ALA A 263 -16.27 -10.05 -16.44
N PHE A 264 -17.23 -10.70 -17.09
CA PHE A 264 -17.75 -12.02 -16.72
C PHE A 264 -17.11 -13.17 -17.51
N ARG A 265 -16.19 -12.84 -18.43
CA ARG A 265 -15.25 -13.76 -19.09
C ARG A 265 -15.94 -14.80 -19.96
N GLY A 266 -17.01 -14.39 -20.63
CA GLY A 266 -17.84 -15.27 -21.42
C GLY A 266 -19.09 -14.59 -21.98
N PRO A 267 -19.97 -15.36 -22.64
CA PRO A 267 -21.18 -14.83 -23.24
C PRO A 267 -22.14 -14.29 -22.17
N ILE A 268 -22.90 -13.26 -22.55
CA ILE A 268 -23.89 -12.60 -21.69
C ILE A 268 -25.26 -12.81 -22.32
N ASP A 269 -26.18 -13.35 -21.53
CA ASP A 269 -27.58 -13.48 -21.93
C ASP A 269 -28.29 -12.11 -21.92
N GLN A 270 -29.33 -11.99 -22.75
CA GLN A 270 -30.04 -10.73 -22.94
C GLN A 270 -30.69 -10.23 -21.63
N GLU A 271 -31.21 -11.12 -20.79
CA GLU A 271 -31.83 -10.76 -19.52
C GLU A 271 -30.81 -10.10 -18.58
N THR A 272 -29.60 -10.66 -18.48
CA THR A 272 -28.52 -10.10 -17.69
C THR A 272 -28.10 -8.74 -18.25
N LEU A 273 -27.92 -8.60 -19.57
CA LEU A 273 -27.57 -7.32 -20.18
C LEU A 273 -28.64 -6.25 -19.91
N ASP A 274 -29.91 -6.60 -20.11
CA ASP A 274 -31.05 -5.70 -19.90
C ASP A 274 -31.14 -5.25 -18.44
N ARG A 275 -30.84 -6.13 -17.47
CA ARG A 275 -30.86 -5.79 -16.04
C ARG A 275 -29.90 -4.65 -15.71
N TYR A 276 -28.66 -4.72 -16.20
CA TYR A 276 -27.65 -3.69 -15.93
C TYR A 276 -27.87 -2.44 -16.79
N SER A 277 -28.29 -2.56 -18.05
CA SER A 277 -28.58 -1.39 -18.88
C SER A 277 -29.77 -0.59 -18.34
N ASN A 278 -30.82 -1.27 -17.88
CA ASN A 278 -31.97 -0.63 -17.24
C ASN A 278 -31.59 0.04 -15.91
N TYR A 279 -30.65 -0.52 -15.15
CA TYR A 279 -30.11 0.12 -13.96
C TYR A 279 -29.43 1.45 -14.30
N GLY A 280 -28.57 1.47 -15.32
CA GLY A 280 -27.92 2.69 -15.80
C GLY A 280 -28.93 3.74 -16.26
N LEU A 281 -29.89 3.34 -17.11
CA LEU A 281 -30.96 4.22 -17.58
C LEU A 281 -31.77 4.81 -16.42
N LYS A 282 -32.12 3.99 -15.41
CA LYS A 282 -32.84 4.44 -14.22
C LYS A 282 -32.05 5.51 -13.44
N LYS A 283 -30.73 5.43 -13.39
CA LYS A 283 -29.89 6.45 -12.73
C LYS A 283 -29.89 7.77 -13.50
N ILE A 284 -29.87 7.71 -14.83
CA ILE A 284 -29.96 8.92 -15.68
C ILE A 284 -31.34 9.58 -15.51
N ASN A 285 -32.42 8.80 -15.57
CA ASN A 285 -33.78 9.30 -15.35
C ASN A 285 -34.00 9.88 -13.93
N ALA A 286 -33.18 9.46 -12.96
CA ALA A 286 -33.16 10.02 -11.60
C ALA A 286 -32.26 11.26 -11.47
N GLY A 287 -31.75 11.82 -12.58
CA GLY A 287 -30.96 13.05 -12.61
C GLY A 287 -29.44 12.88 -12.52
N SER A 288 -28.91 11.65 -12.57
CA SER A 288 -27.44 11.47 -12.69
C SER A 288 -26.97 11.83 -14.10
N SER A 289 -25.76 12.36 -14.23
CA SER A 289 -25.11 12.49 -15.55
C SER A 289 -24.92 11.11 -16.19
N PHE A 290 -24.78 11.06 -17.52
CA PHE A 290 -24.49 9.81 -18.23
C PHE A 290 -23.23 9.13 -17.65
N THR A 291 -22.17 9.90 -17.47
CA THR A 291 -20.90 9.44 -16.90
C THR A 291 -21.09 8.82 -15.52
N ASP A 292 -21.81 9.50 -14.62
CA ASP A 292 -22.03 9.00 -13.25
C ASP A 292 -22.91 7.75 -13.24
N ALA A 293 -23.90 7.68 -14.12
CA ALA A 293 -24.75 6.50 -14.27
C ALA A 293 -23.95 5.30 -14.80
N MET A 294 -23.07 5.51 -15.77
CA MET A 294 -22.18 4.46 -16.29
C MET A 294 -21.15 4.02 -15.25
N LYS A 295 -20.58 4.94 -14.46
CA LYS A 295 -19.72 4.62 -13.30
C LYS A 295 -20.45 3.73 -12.29
N LYS A 296 -21.67 4.11 -11.88
CA LYS A 296 -22.50 3.31 -10.96
C LYS A 296 -22.84 1.93 -11.53
N THR A 297 -23.11 1.85 -12.84
CA THR A 297 -23.40 0.59 -13.53
C THR A 297 -22.16 -0.31 -13.58
N ALA A 298 -20.99 0.26 -13.87
CA ALA A 298 -19.72 -0.45 -13.83
C ALA A 298 -19.40 -0.97 -12.41
N SER A 299 -19.59 -0.16 -11.37
CA SER A 299 -19.44 -0.61 -9.98
C SER A 299 -20.35 -1.82 -9.70
N ALA A 300 -21.61 -1.79 -10.13
CA ALA A 300 -22.51 -2.93 -9.97
C ALA A 300 -22.04 -4.20 -10.70
N VAL A 301 -21.39 -4.07 -11.86
CA VAL A 301 -20.76 -5.20 -12.57
C VAL A 301 -19.59 -5.75 -11.77
N LEU A 302 -18.72 -4.88 -11.24
CA LEU A 302 -17.57 -5.27 -10.42
C LEU A 302 -17.95 -5.88 -9.05
N SER A 303 -19.12 -5.55 -8.51
CA SER A 303 -19.64 -6.19 -7.29
C SER A 303 -20.34 -7.53 -7.56
N SER A 304 -20.53 -7.93 -8.83
CA SER A 304 -21.25 -9.14 -9.17
C SER A 304 -20.47 -10.40 -8.79
N PRO A 305 -21.12 -11.45 -8.27
CA PRO A 305 -20.50 -12.77 -8.12
C PRO A 305 -19.90 -13.28 -9.45
N LYS A 306 -20.54 -12.97 -10.59
CA LYS A 306 -20.01 -13.32 -11.92
C LYS A 306 -18.67 -12.64 -12.24
N PHE A 307 -18.36 -11.50 -11.60
CA PHE A 307 -17.06 -10.84 -11.70
C PHE A 307 -16.08 -11.32 -10.63
N LEU A 308 -16.53 -11.44 -9.37
CA LEU A 308 -15.68 -11.81 -8.24
C LEU A 308 -15.19 -13.25 -8.29
N PHE A 309 -15.97 -14.15 -8.90
CA PHE A 309 -15.65 -15.57 -8.98
C PHE A 309 -15.39 -16.02 -10.41
N ARG A 310 -14.42 -16.93 -10.53
CA ARG A 310 -14.18 -17.76 -11.71
C ARG A 310 -14.88 -19.09 -11.49
N TYR A 311 -15.62 -19.51 -12.52
CA TYR A 311 -16.34 -20.76 -12.51
C TYR A 311 -15.47 -21.88 -13.06
N GLY A 312 -15.67 -23.06 -12.50
CA GLY A 312 -15.05 -24.28 -12.96
C GLY A 312 -15.87 -25.02 -14.00
N HIS A 313 -15.33 -26.14 -14.48
CA HIS A 313 -16.13 -27.12 -15.23
C HIS A 313 -17.09 -27.84 -14.28
N HIS A 314 -18.38 -27.78 -14.59
CA HIS A 314 -19.45 -28.48 -13.88
C HIS A 314 -19.73 -29.88 -14.45
N SER A 315 -19.11 -30.27 -15.56
CA SER A 315 -19.28 -31.59 -16.22
C SER A 315 -17.99 -32.05 -16.92
N ASP A 316 -18.00 -33.27 -17.47
CA ASP A 316 -16.90 -33.82 -18.29
C ASP A 316 -16.62 -33.01 -19.57
N GLN A 317 -17.55 -32.13 -19.97
CA GLN A 317 -17.35 -31.24 -21.11
C GLN A 317 -16.50 -30.02 -20.73
N LYS A 318 -15.40 -29.87 -21.46
CA LYS A 318 -14.51 -28.71 -21.36
C LYS A 318 -15.14 -27.48 -22.02
N ASP A 319 -15.73 -26.62 -21.20
CA ASP A 319 -16.16 -25.27 -21.59
C ASP A 319 -14.96 -24.41 -22.06
N PRO A 320 -14.91 -23.99 -23.33
CA PRO A 320 -13.82 -23.17 -23.86
C PRO A 320 -13.58 -21.85 -23.11
N PHE A 321 -14.63 -21.23 -22.54
CA PHE A 321 -14.50 -19.98 -21.78
C PHE A 321 -13.83 -20.21 -20.43
N VAL A 322 -14.12 -21.34 -19.79
CA VAL A 322 -13.42 -21.75 -18.57
C VAL A 322 -11.94 -22.03 -18.85
N ILE A 323 -11.60 -22.60 -20.00
CA ILE A 323 -10.21 -22.78 -20.42
C ILE A 323 -9.52 -21.43 -20.66
N ALA A 324 -10.15 -20.52 -21.42
CA ALA A 324 -9.67 -19.16 -21.63
C ALA A 324 -9.38 -18.45 -20.29
N SER A 325 -10.35 -18.49 -19.37
CA SER A 325 -10.22 -17.91 -18.03
C SER A 325 -9.10 -18.58 -17.22
N ASN A 326 -8.96 -19.90 -17.26
CA ASN A 326 -7.90 -20.59 -16.52
C ASN A 326 -6.50 -20.24 -17.07
N LEU A 327 -6.34 -20.20 -18.40
CA LEU A 327 -5.09 -19.78 -19.04
C LEU A 327 -4.76 -18.32 -18.70
N SER A 328 -5.72 -17.41 -18.84
CA SER A 328 -5.53 -15.97 -18.60
C SER A 328 -5.12 -15.68 -17.17
N PHE A 329 -5.77 -16.29 -16.18
CA PHE A 329 -5.42 -16.05 -14.78
C PHE A 329 -4.15 -16.79 -14.35
N PHE A 330 -3.75 -17.85 -15.05
CA PHE A 330 -2.49 -18.53 -14.80
C PHE A 330 -1.30 -17.71 -15.32
N LEU A 331 -1.35 -17.26 -16.57
CA LEU A 331 -0.22 -16.57 -17.23
C LEU A 331 -0.25 -15.04 -17.07
N TRP A 332 -1.43 -14.43 -17.01
CA TRP A 332 -1.59 -12.98 -16.98
C TRP A 332 -2.22 -12.45 -15.68
N ALA A 333 -2.51 -13.33 -14.71
CA ALA A 333 -3.18 -12.99 -13.46
C ALA A 333 -4.37 -12.02 -13.64
N SER A 334 -5.14 -12.19 -14.71
CA SER A 334 -6.21 -11.30 -15.14
C SER A 334 -7.21 -12.04 -16.03
N GLY A 335 -8.32 -11.39 -16.37
CA GLY A 335 -9.31 -11.93 -17.30
C GLY A 335 -8.77 -12.13 -18.72
N PRO A 336 -9.37 -13.04 -19.51
CA PRO A 336 -9.06 -13.20 -20.92
C PRO A 336 -9.40 -11.91 -21.67
N ASP A 337 -8.60 -11.58 -22.67
CA ASP A 337 -8.91 -10.49 -23.59
C ASP A 337 -9.86 -10.96 -24.72
N ASP A 338 -10.21 -10.05 -25.61
CA ASP A 338 -11.14 -10.33 -26.70
C ASP A 338 -10.60 -11.38 -27.67
N ALA A 339 -9.28 -11.47 -27.85
CA ALA A 339 -8.66 -12.47 -28.71
C ALA A 339 -8.85 -13.88 -28.12
N LEU A 340 -8.59 -14.05 -26.82
CA LEU A 340 -8.75 -15.33 -26.14
C LEU A 340 -10.23 -15.72 -26.00
N LEU A 341 -11.13 -14.75 -25.76
CA LEU A 341 -12.58 -14.97 -25.77
C LEU A 341 -13.10 -15.38 -27.15
N LYS A 342 -12.55 -14.82 -28.23
CA LYS A 342 -12.88 -15.22 -29.60
C LYS A 342 -12.44 -16.65 -29.91
N LEU A 343 -11.24 -17.05 -29.47
CA LEU A 343 -10.80 -18.45 -29.58
C LEU A 343 -11.73 -19.41 -28.81
N ALA A 344 -12.28 -18.96 -27.69
CA ALA A 344 -13.29 -19.72 -26.95
C ALA A 344 -14.62 -19.82 -27.73
N ASP A 345 -15.14 -18.73 -28.31
CA ASP A 345 -16.35 -18.75 -29.15
C ASP A 345 -16.22 -19.74 -30.31
N GLU A 346 -15.06 -19.75 -30.95
CA GLU A 346 -14.78 -20.60 -32.11
C GLU A 346 -14.54 -22.08 -31.74
N GLY A 347 -14.60 -22.42 -30.44
CA GLY A 347 -14.34 -23.78 -29.94
C GLY A 347 -12.88 -24.24 -30.09
N LYS A 348 -11.96 -23.33 -30.45
CA LYS A 348 -10.56 -23.66 -30.73
C LYS A 348 -9.79 -24.04 -29.47
N LEU A 349 -10.18 -23.56 -28.30
CA LEU A 349 -9.53 -23.91 -27.02
C LEU A 349 -9.84 -25.33 -26.51
N GLN A 350 -10.30 -26.24 -27.37
CA GLN A 350 -10.58 -27.64 -27.02
C GLN A 350 -9.50 -28.60 -27.51
N SER A 351 -8.69 -28.21 -28.51
CA SER A 351 -7.60 -29.03 -29.05
C SER A 351 -6.27 -28.66 -28.41
N GLN A 352 -5.34 -29.62 -28.32
CA GLN A 352 -4.02 -29.39 -27.74
C GLN A 352 -3.21 -28.38 -28.58
N ASP A 353 -3.22 -28.50 -29.91
CA ASP A 353 -2.45 -27.65 -30.80
C ASP A 353 -2.91 -26.18 -30.70
N SER A 354 -4.23 -25.95 -30.69
CA SER A 354 -4.78 -24.60 -30.55
C SER A 354 -4.56 -24.00 -29.16
N ILE A 355 -4.47 -24.82 -28.10
CA ILE A 355 -4.06 -24.34 -26.78
C ILE A 355 -2.60 -23.90 -26.80
N ILE A 356 -1.71 -24.63 -27.47
CA ILE A 356 -0.30 -24.26 -27.62
C ILE A 356 -0.18 -22.92 -28.35
N GLU A 357 -0.91 -22.74 -29.45
CA GLU A 357 -0.94 -21.45 -30.18
C GLU A 357 -1.45 -20.29 -29.31
N ALA A 358 -2.49 -20.51 -28.52
CA ALA A 358 -3.01 -19.52 -27.60
C ALA A 358 -1.98 -19.17 -26.50
N VAL A 359 -1.25 -20.17 -25.99
CA VAL A 359 -0.18 -19.97 -25.02
C VAL A 359 0.97 -19.18 -25.65
N ASP A 360 1.43 -19.52 -26.85
CA ASP A 360 2.49 -18.78 -27.55
C ASP A 360 2.13 -17.31 -27.79
N TYR A 361 0.86 -17.04 -28.11
CA TYR A 361 0.32 -15.68 -28.17
C TYR A 361 0.44 -14.97 -26.81
N MET A 362 0.09 -15.67 -25.72
CA MET A 362 0.12 -15.10 -24.38
C MET A 362 1.53 -14.81 -23.86
N PHE A 363 2.52 -15.63 -24.23
CA PHE A 363 3.92 -15.42 -23.89
C PHE A 363 4.51 -14.16 -24.56
N LYS A 364 3.98 -13.75 -25.72
CA LYS A 364 4.40 -12.52 -26.43
C LYS A 364 3.76 -11.25 -25.86
N SER A 365 2.83 -11.37 -24.93
CA SER A 365 2.15 -10.23 -24.33
C SER A 365 2.93 -9.69 -23.13
N PRO A 366 3.02 -8.36 -22.95
CA PRO A 366 3.65 -7.77 -21.75
C PRO A 366 2.96 -8.20 -20.44
N LYS A 367 1.71 -8.68 -20.51
CA LYS A 367 0.99 -9.21 -19.34
C LYS A 367 1.66 -10.45 -18.73
N ILE A 368 2.57 -11.12 -19.45
CA ILE A 368 3.33 -12.27 -18.93
C ILE A 368 4.20 -11.91 -17.73
N GLU A 369 4.59 -10.63 -17.57
CA GLU A 369 5.30 -10.14 -16.38
C GLU A 369 4.55 -10.50 -15.09
N ARG A 370 3.21 -10.54 -15.12
CA ARG A 370 2.39 -10.84 -13.94
C ARG A 370 2.56 -12.28 -13.45
N PHE A 371 2.86 -13.23 -14.35
CA PHE A 371 3.27 -14.58 -13.96
C PHE A 371 4.60 -14.53 -13.19
N LEU A 372 5.56 -13.77 -13.71
CA LEU A 372 6.89 -13.59 -13.08
C LEU A 372 6.83 -12.80 -11.77
N ASP A 373 5.81 -11.96 -11.57
CA ASP A 373 5.60 -11.25 -10.31
C ASP A 373 5.07 -12.17 -9.19
N THR A 374 4.21 -13.13 -9.56
CA THR A 374 3.41 -13.88 -8.59
C THR A 374 3.88 -15.32 -8.38
N PHE A 375 4.32 -16.01 -9.43
CA PHE A 375 4.67 -17.42 -9.33
C PHE A 375 5.97 -17.63 -8.53
N PRO A 376 7.13 -17.03 -8.90
CA PRO A 376 8.38 -17.30 -8.20
C PRO A 376 8.40 -16.78 -6.76
N SER A 377 7.78 -15.62 -6.51
CA SER A 377 7.68 -15.03 -5.17
C SER A 377 6.93 -15.94 -4.20
N GLN A 378 5.83 -16.55 -4.65
CA GLN A 378 5.05 -17.50 -3.86
C GLN A 378 5.71 -18.87 -3.77
N TRP A 379 6.22 -19.41 -4.89
CA TRP A 379 6.87 -20.71 -4.94
C TRP A 379 8.07 -20.79 -3.97
N MET A 380 8.91 -19.75 -3.94
CA MET A 380 10.07 -19.67 -3.05
C MET A 380 9.76 -19.03 -1.69
N GLN A 381 8.50 -18.63 -1.45
CA GLN A 381 8.05 -17.96 -0.23
C GLN A 381 8.89 -16.73 0.17
N LEU A 382 9.30 -15.92 -0.81
CA LEU A 382 10.27 -14.83 -0.60
C LEU A 382 9.78 -13.73 0.33
N GLU A 383 8.48 -13.59 0.55
CA GLU A 383 7.94 -12.65 1.55
C GLU A 383 8.41 -12.98 2.98
N ASN A 384 8.72 -14.25 3.27
CA ASN A 384 9.26 -14.65 4.58
C ASN A 384 10.64 -14.03 4.83
N ALA A 385 11.41 -13.78 3.77
CA ALA A 385 12.70 -13.09 3.87
C ALA A 385 12.53 -11.62 4.28
N LEU A 386 11.39 -10.99 3.97
CA LEU A 386 11.08 -9.63 4.42
C LEU A 386 10.76 -9.58 5.92
N ALA A 387 10.21 -10.66 6.47
CA ALA A 387 9.90 -10.80 7.89
C ALA A 387 11.09 -11.30 8.73
N ALA A 388 12.20 -11.69 8.10
CA ALA A 388 13.37 -12.21 8.80
C ALA A 388 13.98 -11.16 9.73
N THR A 389 14.26 -11.56 10.96
CA THR A 389 14.93 -10.73 11.98
C THR A 389 16.20 -11.43 12.47
N PRO A 390 17.30 -11.37 11.69
CA PRO A 390 18.57 -11.95 12.09
C PRO A 390 19.07 -11.39 13.42
N ASP A 391 19.85 -12.21 14.15
CA ASP A 391 20.50 -11.80 15.40
C ASP A 391 21.34 -10.52 15.17
N PRO A 392 20.99 -9.39 15.81
CA PRO A 392 21.71 -8.13 15.64
C PRO A 392 23.18 -8.20 16.03
N GLY A 393 23.57 -9.14 16.91
CA GLY A 393 24.97 -9.39 17.27
C GLY A 393 25.78 -10.02 16.14
N LYS A 394 25.14 -10.75 15.21
CA LYS A 394 25.77 -11.41 14.06
C LYS A 394 25.59 -10.63 12.76
N ALA A 395 24.44 -9.98 12.58
CA ALA A 395 24.04 -9.34 11.33
C ALA A 395 23.56 -7.90 11.57
N ARG A 396 24.35 -7.10 12.31
CA ARG A 396 24.01 -5.74 12.72
C ARG A 396 23.53 -4.84 11.59
N LEU A 397 24.06 -5.02 10.37
CA LEU A 397 23.76 -4.15 9.26
C LEU A 397 22.41 -4.46 8.57
N PHE A 398 21.73 -5.56 8.93
CA PHE A 398 20.64 -6.14 8.13
C PHE A 398 19.42 -5.24 8.06
N SER A 399 19.19 -4.48 9.14
CA SER A 399 18.05 -3.57 9.29
C SER A 399 18.49 -2.18 9.76
N ILE A 400 19.68 -1.73 9.33
CA ILE A 400 20.16 -0.36 9.65
C ILE A 400 19.19 0.69 9.13
N ASP A 401 18.80 0.58 7.86
CA ASP A 401 17.67 1.32 7.33
C ASP A 401 16.43 0.45 7.45
N LYS A 402 15.52 0.82 8.36
CA LYS A 402 14.26 0.12 8.58
C LYS A 402 13.34 0.18 7.36
N ASN A 403 13.46 1.22 6.54
CA ASN A 403 12.64 1.40 5.35
C ASN A 403 13.26 0.68 4.14
N ASN A 404 14.57 0.42 4.17
CA ASN A 404 15.28 -0.30 3.12
C ASN A 404 16.24 -1.36 3.70
N PRO A 405 15.73 -2.38 4.41
CA PRO A 405 16.57 -3.45 4.95
C PRO A 405 17.23 -4.24 3.82
N ALA A 406 18.32 -4.94 4.15
CA ALA A 406 19.06 -5.74 3.17
C ALA A 406 18.17 -6.79 2.47
N SER A 407 17.16 -7.31 3.19
CA SER A 407 16.18 -8.26 2.65
C SER A 407 15.44 -7.76 1.41
N LEU A 408 15.15 -6.46 1.30
CA LEU A 408 14.49 -5.89 0.10
C LEU A 408 15.32 -6.08 -1.17
N GLN A 409 16.65 -6.07 -1.06
CA GLN A 409 17.53 -6.28 -2.20
C GLN A 409 17.79 -7.77 -2.41
N MET A 410 17.92 -8.54 -1.33
CA MET A 410 18.16 -9.99 -1.40
C MET A 410 17.02 -10.73 -2.10
N VAL A 411 15.76 -10.32 -1.91
CA VAL A 411 14.61 -10.94 -2.60
C VAL A 411 14.64 -10.73 -4.11
N LEU A 412 15.36 -9.72 -4.61
CA LEU A 412 15.46 -9.45 -6.04
C LEU A 412 16.41 -10.41 -6.77
N GLU A 413 17.44 -10.94 -6.10
CA GLU A 413 18.40 -11.86 -6.71
C GLU A 413 17.74 -13.13 -7.27
N PRO A 414 16.95 -13.92 -6.49
CA PRO A 414 16.29 -15.10 -7.01
C PRO A 414 15.18 -14.77 -8.02
N LEU A 415 14.54 -13.59 -7.92
CA LEU A 415 13.54 -13.15 -8.89
C LEU A 415 14.17 -12.81 -10.25
N LEU A 416 15.31 -12.13 -10.26
CA LEU A 416 16.07 -11.84 -11.48
C LEU A 416 16.66 -13.12 -12.11
N LEU A 417 17.12 -14.06 -11.28
CA LEU A 417 17.53 -15.37 -11.77
C LEU A 417 16.35 -16.09 -12.46
N PHE A 418 15.17 -16.08 -11.83
CA PHE A 418 13.97 -16.67 -12.40
C PHE A 418 13.58 -16.01 -13.72
N ASP A 419 13.57 -14.67 -13.77
CA ASP A 419 13.34 -13.91 -15.01
C ASP A 419 14.30 -14.34 -16.12
N THR A 420 15.59 -14.51 -15.80
CA THR A 420 16.61 -14.90 -16.78
C THR A 420 16.39 -16.30 -17.30
N VAL A 421 16.12 -17.26 -16.41
CA VAL A 421 15.82 -18.64 -16.81
C VAL A 421 14.57 -18.70 -17.69
N PHE A 422 13.56 -17.89 -17.38
CA PHE A 422 12.32 -17.83 -18.15
C PHE A 422 12.50 -17.16 -19.52
N VAL A 423 13.07 -15.95 -19.56
CA VAL A 423 13.21 -15.13 -20.78
C VAL A 423 14.15 -15.79 -21.79
N GLU A 424 15.28 -16.32 -21.32
CA GLU A 424 16.30 -16.95 -22.17
C GLU A 424 16.02 -18.44 -22.43
N ASN A 425 14.89 -18.97 -21.93
CA ASN A 425 14.51 -20.38 -22.02
C ASN A 425 15.65 -21.33 -21.56
N ARG A 426 16.26 -21.00 -20.41
CA ARG A 426 17.39 -21.76 -19.86
C ARG A 426 16.90 -23.03 -19.16
N PRO A 427 17.80 -24.01 -18.96
CA PRO A 427 17.42 -25.22 -18.23
C PRO A 427 16.95 -24.92 -16.80
N VAL A 428 15.81 -25.51 -16.41
CA VAL A 428 15.18 -25.29 -15.09
C VAL A 428 16.11 -25.63 -13.91
N PHE A 429 17.07 -26.54 -14.09
CA PHE A 429 18.03 -26.88 -13.02
C PHE A 429 18.92 -25.71 -12.62
N GLU A 430 19.08 -24.69 -13.47
CA GLU A 430 19.83 -23.48 -13.13
C GLU A 430 19.15 -22.67 -12.02
N LEU A 431 17.85 -22.87 -11.74
CA LEU A 431 17.21 -22.30 -10.56
C LEU A 431 17.76 -22.89 -9.24
N ILE A 432 18.38 -24.07 -9.28
CA ILE A 432 18.93 -24.77 -8.11
C ILE A 432 20.44 -24.55 -8.02
N SER A 433 21.14 -24.61 -9.16
CA SER A 433 22.60 -24.46 -9.23
C SER A 433 23.00 -23.56 -10.40
N PRO A 434 22.79 -22.24 -10.27
CA PRO A 434 23.17 -21.29 -11.31
C PRO A 434 24.68 -21.06 -11.30
N ASN A 435 25.26 -20.79 -12.47
CA ASN A 435 26.66 -20.37 -12.61
C ASN A 435 26.86 -18.84 -12.50
N PHE A 436 25.77 -18.09 -12.27
CA PHE A 436 25.74 -16.63 -12.18
C PHE A 436 24.61 -16.17 -11.24
N SER A 437 24.61 -14.90 -10.85
CA SER A 437 23.49 -14.27 -10.14
C SER A 437 23.49 -12.76 -10.43
N TYR A 438 22.36 -12.12 -10.22
CA TYR A 438 22.27 -10.66 -10.16
C TYR A 438 22.55 -10.19 -8.73
N ARG A 439 23.24 -9.06 -8.59
CA ARG A 439 23.54 -8.42 -7.30
C ARG A 439 23.51 -6.92 -7.47
N SER A 440 23.00 -6.21 -6.47
CA SER A 440 23.21 -4.77 -6.37
C SER A 440 24.62 -4.48 -5.87
N GLU A 441 25.10 -3.25 -6.08
CA GLU A 441 26.38 -2.79 -5.50
C GLU A 441 26.43 -2.93 -3.97
N PHE A 442 25.28 -2.72 -3.31
CA PHE A 442 25.15 -2.92 -1.87
C PHE A 442 25.37 -4.40 -1.49
N LEU A 443 24.70 -5.34 -2.16
CA LEU A 443 24.83 -6.77 -1.85
C LEU A 443 26.20 -7.33 -2.24
N LYS A 444 26.78 -6.84 -3.33
CA LYS A 444 28.16 -7.16 -3.69
C LYS A 444 29.12 -6.77 -2.57
N THR A 445 29.04 -5.52 -2.11
CA THR A 445 29.82 -5.03 -0.97
C THR A 445 29.52 -5.87 0.27
N TRP A 446 28.26 -6.21 0.51
CA TRP A 446 27.84 -7.00 1.65
C TRP A 446 28.45 -8.40 1.70
N TYR A 447 28.52 -9.09 0.56
CA TYR A 447 29.04 -10.46 0.49
C TYR A 447 30.57 -10.53 0.42
N GLU A 448 31.21 -9.54 -0.19
CA GLU A 448 32.64 -9.60 -0.51
C GLU A 448 33.53 -8.78 0.43
N SER A 449 32.99 -7.79 1.13
CA SER A 449 33.76 -6.95 2.05
C SER A 449 33.65 -7.43 3.50
N ASP A 450 34.57 -6.94 4.33
CA ASP A 450 34.47 -7.06 5.78
C ASP A 450 33.49 -6.02 6.39
N LEU A 451 32.75 -5.31 5.52
CA LEU A 451 31.80 -4.26 5.85
C LEU A 451 32.40 -3.15 6.72
N LYS A 452 33.72 -2.95 6.64
CA LYS A 452 34.39 -1.83 7.30
C LYS A 452 34.37 -0.60 6.39
N PRO A 453 34.04 0.58 6.93
CA PRO A 453 34.14 1.80 6.15
C PRO A 453 35.59 1.98 5.68
N PRO A 454 35.82 2.40 4.43
CA PRO A 454 37.16 2.70 3.95
C PRO A 454 37.79 3.81 4.82
N SER A 455 39.10 3.77 5.00
CA SER A 455 39.81 4.87 5.67
C SER A 455 39.62 6.16 4.86
N PHE A 456 38.96 7.15 5.44
CA PHE A 456 38.81 8.46 4.80
C PHE A 456 39.92 9.39 5.27
N ASP A 457 40.54 10.13 4.33
CA ASP A 457 41.46 11.20 4.67
C ASP A 457 40.67 12.45 5.07
N ALA A 458 40.67 12.76 6.37
CA ALA A 458 39.96 13.90 6.93
C ALA A 458 40.64 15.25 6.67
N SER A 459 41.86 15.26 6.13
CA SER A 459 42.73 16.45 6.07
C SER A 459 42.04 17.64 5.38
N LEU A 460 41.43 17.40 4.23
CA LEU A 460 40.71 18.44 3.46
C LEU A 460 39.50 19.00 4.22
N ILE A 461 38.75 18.14 4.90
CA ILE A 461 37.57 18.53 5.68
C ILE A 461 38.00 19.36 6.90
N ILE A 462 39.09 18.98 7.55
CA ILE A 462 39.65 19.72 8.69
C ILE A 462 40.13 21.10 8.25
N GLU A 463 40.81 21.20 7.10
CA GLU A 463 41.27 22.47 6.55
C GLU A 463 40.11 23.38 6.14
N GLU A 464 39.09 22.83 5.48
CA GLU A 464 37.88 23.57 5.12
C GLU A 464 37.14 24.08 6.38
N ASN A 465 37.02 23.25 7.41
CA ASN A 465 36.41 23.64 8.68
C ASN A 465 37.20 24.75 9.38
N LYS A 466 38.53 24.70 9.36
CA LYS A 466 39.38 25.76 9.92
C LYS A 466 39.14 27.11 9.23
N ASN A 467 38.99 27.12 7.91
CA ASN A 467 38.67 28.32 7.15
C ASN A 467 37.27 28.86 7.50
N LYS A 468 36.28 27.97 7.61
CA LYS A 468 34.91 28.33 8.04
C LYS A 468 34.89 28.89 9.46
N ASP A 469 35.68 28.34 10.39
CA ASP A 469 35.77 28.83 11.75
C ASP A 469 36.43 30.20 11.83
N LEU A 470 37.46 30.44 11.02
CA LEU A 470 38.05 31.78 10.89
C LEU A 470 37.02 32.79 10.37
N GLN A 471 36.25 32.41 9.36
CA GLN A 471 35.19 33.26 8.82
C GLN A 471 34.09 33.54 9.85
N ARG A 472 33.64 32.52 10.60
CA ARG A 472 32.68 32.68 11.72
C ARG A 472 33.21 33.67 12.75
N LYS A 473 34.49 33.56 13.14
CA LYS A 473 35.12 34.48 14.09
C LYS A 473 35.12 35.91 13.56
N GLN A 474 35.55 36.13 12.32
CA GLN A 474 35.54 37.46 11.69
C GLN A 474 34.14 38.08 11.62
N LEU A 475 33.13 37.27 11.30
CA LEU A 475 31.74 37.74 11.27
C LEU A 475 31.23 38.07 12.67
N SER A 476 31.55 37.25 13.67
CA SER A 476 31.21 37.52 15.07
C SER A 476 31.82 38.85 15.55
N ASP A 477 33.10 39.08 15.24
CA ASP A 477 33.79 40.33 15.60
C ASP A 477 33.12 41.54 14.94
N LYS A 478 32.73 41.42 13.65
CA LYS A 478 31.98 42.48 12.94
C LYS A 478 30.61 42.76 13.57
N ILE A 479 29.89 41.72 13.99
CA ILE A 479 28.60 41.87 14.67
C ILE A 479 28.78 42.65 15.97
N THR A 480 29.78 42.28 16.78
CA THR A 480 30.07 42.98 18.03
C THR A 480 30.43 44.45 17.81
N VAL A 481 31.27 44.75 16.80
CA VAL A 481 31.58 46.14 16.43
C VAL A 481 30.33 46.90 16.02
N ALA A 482 29.51 46.34 15.12
CA ALA A 482 28.28 46.99 14.67
C ALA A 482 27.28 47.23 15.81
N GLN A 483 27.18 46.30 16.77
CA GLN A 483 26.34 46.46 17.97
C GLN A 483 26.83 47.61 18.85
N ASN A 484 28.14 47.72 19.07
CA ASN A 484 28.74 48.80 19.84
C ASN A 484 28.53 50.17 19.15
N ASP A 485 28.69 50.22 17.82
CA ASP A 485 28.45 51.43 17.03
C ASP A 485 26.99 51.87 17.11
N LEU A 486 26.06 50.91 17.00
CA LEU A 486 24.64 51.16 17.15
C LEU A 486 24.31 51.72 18.54
N GLU A 487 24.87 51.14 19.60
CA GLU A 487 24.68 51.62 20.96
C GLU A 487 25.25 53.04 21.13
N ALA A 488 26.43 53.32 20.57
CA ALA A 488 27.05 54.64 20.60
C ALA A 488 26.21 55.71 19.89
N LEU A 489 25.49 55.36 18.82
CA LEU A 489 24.57 56.25 18.12
C LEU A 489 23.25 56.47 18.88
N ILE A 490 22.69 55.41 19.46
CA ILE A 490 21.37 55.45 20.11
C ILE A 490 21.45 56.12 21.49
N LYS A 491 22.48 55.81 22.28
CA LYS A 491 22.60 56.23 23.69
C LYS A 491 22.51 57.75 23.88
N PRO A 492 23.20 58.60 23.10
CA PRO A 492 23.08 60.06 23.22
C PRO A 492 21.67 60.57 22.90
N ILE A 493 20.98 59.96 21.93
CA ILE A 493 19.60 60.33 21.57
C ILE A 493 18.65 59.95 22.71
N LYS A 494 18.77 58.72 23.23
CA LYS A 494 18.03 58.23 24.39
C LYS A 494 18.22 59.15 25.60
N ASP A 495 19.46 59.53 25.89
CA ASP A 495 19.79 60.42 27.00
C ASP A 495 19.22 61.83 26.80
N ARG A 496 19.24 62.36 25.57
CA ARG A 496 18.60 63.66 25.25
C ARG A 496 17.08 63.62 25.41
N ILE A 497 16.42 62.54 24.98
CA ILE A 497 14.98 62.34 25.15
C ILE A 497 14.63 62.24 26.63
N LEU A 498 15.39 61.44 27.40
CA LEU A 498 15.21 61.31 28.85
C LEU A 498 15.44 62.64 29.58
N LYS A 499 16.45 63.43 29.17
CA LYS A 499 16.72 64.75 29.75
C LYS A 499 15.60 65.76 29.42
N LYS A 500 15.09 65.78 28.17
CA LYS A 500 13.91 66.58 27.80
C LYS A 500 12.67 66.17 28.60
N ARG A 501 12.42 64.87 28.77
CA ARG A 501 11.35 64.35 29.64
C ARG A 501 11.48 64.83 31.09
N ARG A 502 12.70 64.81 31.65
CA ARG A 502 12.96 65.32 33.01
C ARG A 502 12.73 66.83 33.14
N GLN A 503 12.98 67.62 32.10
CA GLN A 503 12.70 69.07 32.10
C GLN A 503 11.22 69.44 31.95
N LEU A 504 10.41 68.54 31.38
CA LEU A 504 8.95 68.67 31.29
C LEU A 504 8.23 68.26 32.59
N ALA A 505 8.95 67.84 33.63
CA ALA A 505 8.42 67.33 34.89
C ALA A 505 7.93 68.44 35.85
N GLY A 506 7.21 69.43 35.32
CA GLY A 506 6.60 70.53 36.09
C GLY A 506 5.10 70.69 35.93
N THR A 507 4.44 70.04 34.96
CA THR A 507 3.01 70.28 34.67
C THR A 507 2.10 69.05 34.69
N GLN A 508 2.62 67.84 34.94
CA GLN A 508 1.83 66.67 35.35
C GLN A 508 2.77 65.60 35.91
N LYS A 509 2.34 64.89 36.96
CA LYS A 509 3.06 63.74 37.53
C LYS A 509 3.27 62.73 36.40
N PRO A 510 4.49 62.26 36.11
CA PRO A 510 4.68 61.25 35.07
C PRO A 510 3.82 60.04 35.43
N ILE A 511 2.91 59.67 34.53
CA ILE A 511 2.20 58.39 34.66
C ILE A 511 3.28 57.32 34.53
N ASP A 512 3.34 56.43 35.52
CA ASP A 512 4.17 55.24 35.41
C ASP A 512 3.55 54.34 34.34
N LEU A 513 4.18 54.32 33.17
CA LEU A 513 3.76 53.51 32.03
C LEU A 513 4.49 52.16 32.01
N MET A 514 5.20 51.80 33.08
CA MET A 514 5.78 50.46 33.18
C MET A 514 4.65 49.43 33.16
N PRO A 515 4.68 48.45 32.24
CA PRO A 515 3.69 47.40 32.22
C PRO A 515 3.81 46.55 33.49
N PHE A 516 2.70 46.03 33.97
CA PHE A 516 2.70 45.12 35.12
C PHE A 516 3.44 43.80 34.82
N ALA A 517 3.36 43.34 33.57
CA ALA A 517 4.09 42.20 33.05
C ALA A 517 4.32 42.37 31.54
N ALA A 518 5.40 41.79 31.03
CA ALA A 518 5.72 41.81 29.60
C ALA A 518 6.40 40.52 29.16
N TRP A 519 6.08 40.03 27.96
CA TRP A 519 6.64 38.80 27.39
C TRP A 519 7.21 39.10 26.01
N GLU A 520 8.53 38.96 25.88
CA GLU A 520 9.29 39.29 24.65
C GLU A 520 9.46 38.09 23.70
N PHE A 521 9.14 36.88 24.16
CA PHE A 521 9.21 35.63 23.38
C PHE A 521 10.55 35.37 22.68
N ASN A 522 11.67 35.78 23.29
CA ASN A 522 13.04 35.54 22.82
C ASN A 522 13.51 34.11 23.14
N GLY A 523 12.71 33.11 22.77
CA GLY A 523 13.00 31.69 22.99
C GLY A 523 12.45 31.11 24.29
N ASP A 524 11.78 31.90 25.12
CA ASP A 524 11.11 31.43 26.33
C ASP A 524 9.75 32.14 26.58
N LEU A 525 9.08 31.75 27.66
CA LEU A 525 7.78 32.25 28.09
C LEU A 525 7.87 33.10 29.37
N LYS A 526 9.05 33.61 29.70
CA LYS A 526 9.28 34.30 30.96
C LYS A 526 8.79 35.73 30.91
N ASP A 527 8.22 36.19 32.02
CA ASP A 527 7.92 37.59 32.23
C ASP A 527 9.21 38.38 32.41
N SER A 528 9.40 39.41 31.60
CA SER A 528 10.60 40.25 31.59
C SER A 528 10.58 41.35 32.65
N ILE A 529 9.44 41.58 33.30
CA ILE A 529 9.25 42.65 34.30
C ILE A 529 9.01 42.06 35.69
N GLY A 530 8.05 41.14 35.78
CA GLY A 530 7.56 40.60 37.05
C GLY A 530 7.89 39.12 37.23
N SER A 531 6.86 38.35 37.58
CA SER A 531 6.97 36.90 37.78
C SER A 531 5.77 36.14 37.22
N LEU A 532 5.06 36.74 36.26
CA LEU A 532 3.91 36.13 35.58
C LEU A 532 4.35 35.27 34.39
N ASP A 533 5.26 34.32 34.60
CA ASP A 533 5.69 33.40 33.55
C ASP A 533 4.48 32.65 32.94
N LEU A 534 4.46 32.52 31.61
CA LEU A 534 3.39 31.84 30.90
C LEU A 534 3.63 30.33 30.84
N LYS A 535 2.53 29.57 30.92
CA LYS A 535 2.48 28.15 30.59
C LYS A 535 1.83 27.98 29.23
N ASN A 536 2.39 27.10 28.40
CA ASN A 536 1.79 26.75 27.12
C ASN A 536 0.84 25.58 27.25
N HIS A 537 -0.27 25.68 26.53
CA HIS A 537 -1.22 24.60 26.33
C HIS A 537 -1.32 24.35 24.82
N GLY A 538 -0.79 23.22 24.36
CA GLY A 538 -0.64 22.91 22.93
C GLY A 538 0.77 23.19 22.39
N LYS A 539 0.93 23.09 21.06
CA LYS A 539 2.21 23.23 20.38
C LYS A 539 2.53 24.70 20.11
N ILE A 540 3.70 25.13 20.56
CA ILE A 540 4.22 26.48 20.33
C ILE A 540 5.61 26.42 19.68
N LYS A 541 5.96 27.45 18.92
CA LYS A 541 7.31 27.69 18.41
C LYS A 541 7.69 29.15 18.61
N PHE A 542 8.98 29.43 18.78
CA PHE A 542 9.50 30.80 18.82
C PHE A 542 10.12 31.17 17.49
N ASP A 543 9.82 32.38 17.01
CA ASP A 543 10.43 32.94 15.81
C ASP A 543 10.54 34.47 15.94
N GLY A 544 11.77 34.99 15.86
CA GLY A 544 12.03 36.43 15.78
C GLY A 544 11.40 37.29 16.90
N GLY A 545 11.34 36.79 18.13
CA GLY A 545 10.71 37.50 19.27
C GLY A 545 9.19 37.37 19.30
N ALA A 546 8.62 36.32 18.71
CA ALA A 546 7.19 36.01 18.75
C ALA A 546 6.93 34.54 19.09
N ALA A 547 5.82 34.28 19.78
CA ALA A 547 5.28 32.94 19.99
C ALA A 547 4.28 32.59 18.87
N ILE A 548 4.59 31.55 18.10
CA ILE A 548 3.71 30.99 17.06
C ILE A 548 2.86 29.89 17.70
N LEU A 549 1.54 30.11 17.73
CA LEU A 549 0.56 29.19 18.27
C LEU A 549 -0.05 28.34 17.14
N GLN A 550 -0.06 27.01 17.29
CA GLN A 550 -0.60 26.08 16.28
C GLN A 550 -1.75 25.24 16.85
N GLY A 551 -2.80 25.03 16.05
CA GLY A 551 -3.84 24.04 16.35
C GLY A 551 -4.59 24.28 17.66
N GLY A 552 -5.07 25.51 17.89
CA GLY A 552 -5.83 25.88 19.10
C GLY A 552 -4.98 26.07 20.36
N ALA A 553 -3.65 26.14 20.22
CA ALA A 553 -2.76 26.40 21.35
C ALA A 553 -2.99 27.79 21.97
N TYR A 554 -2.79 27.90 23.29
CA TYR A 554 -2.88 29.15 24.04
C TYR A 554 -1.82 29.22 25.15
N LEU A 555 -1.60 30.44 25.65
CA LEU A 555 -0.66 30.73 26.74
C LEU A 555 -1.43 31.26 27.96
N GLN A 556 -1.03 30.84 29.16
CA GLN A 556 -1.72 31.21 30.39
C GLN A 556 -0.73 31.55 31.52
N SER A 557 -0.90 32.71 32.15
CA SER A 557 -0.14 33.09 33.36
C SER A 557 -0.82 32.54 34.62
N LYS A 558 -0.13 32.67 35.76
CA LYS A 558 -0.79 32.61 37.08
C LYS A 558 -1.78 33.80 37.24
N GLY A 559 -2.71 33.67 38.17
CA GLY A 559 -3.68 34.72 38.49
C GLY A 559 -2.99 36.01 38.95
N LEU A 560 -3.59 37.15 38.61
CA LEU A 560 -3.09 38.46 39.03
C LEU A 560 -3.30 38.65 40.54
N PRO A 561 -2.33 39.18 41.28
CA PRO A 561 -2.44 39.36 42.73
C PRO A 561 -3.23 40.63 43.13
N MET A 562 -4.01 41.19 42.20
CA MET A 562 -4.72 42.46 42.38
C MET A 562 -6.03 42.46 41.60
N ASP A 563 -7.00 43.22 42.09
CA ASP A 563 -8.22 43.53 41.36
C ASP A 563 -7.96 44.60 40.30
N LEU A 564 -8.67 44.50 39.17
CA LEU A 564 -8.46 45.35 38.01
C LEU A 564 -9.65 46.29 37.79
N GLY A 565 -9.50 47.55 38.22
CA GLY A 565 -10.47 48.62 37.94
C GLY A 565 -10.30 49.25 36.55
N ALA A 566 -9.07 49.60 36.18
CA ALA A 566 -8.68 50.06 34.85
C ALA A 566 -7.42 49.33 34.38
N LYS A 567 -7.30 49.12 33.06
CA LYS A 567 -6.21 48.34 32.48
C LYS A 567 -6.03 48.63 31.00
N THR A 568 -4.84 48.34 30.49
CA THR A 568 -4.54 48.32 29.05
C THR A 568 -3.96 46.97 28.68
N LEU A 569 -4.49 46.35 27.63
CA LEU A 569 -3.93 45.16 27.00
C LEU A 569 -3.21 45.58 25.72
N GLU A 570 -1.93 45.28 25.60
CA GLU A 570 -1.10 45.69 24.47
C GLU A 570 -0.43 44.47 23.83
N VAL A 571 -0.55 44.32 22.52
CA VAL A 571 -0.02 43.16 21.79
C VAL A 571 0.51 43.54 20.42
N TRP A 572 1.64 42.95 20.04
CA TRP A 572 2.12 42.89 18.66
C TRP A 572 1.80 41.52 18.08
N CYS A 573 1.11 41.47 16.94
CA CYS A 573 0.68 40.20 16.36
C CYS A 573 0.76 40.17 14.83
N LYS A 574 0.67 38.97 14.27
CA LYS A 574 0.40 38.70 12.86
C LYS A 574 -0.73 37.67 12.77
N VAL A 575 -1.75 37.98 11.99
CA VAL A 575 -2.93 37.13 11.85
C VAL A 575 -2.89 36.43 10.49
N HIS A 576 -2.74 35.10 10.49
CA HIS A 576 -2.65 34.33 9.25
C HIS A 576 -3.99 34.19 8.50
N ASN A 577 -5.11 34.13 9.24
CA ASN A 577 -6.45 34.04 8.65
C ASN A 577 -7.34 35.15 9.22
N ILE A 578 -7.49 36.25 8.48
CA ILE A 578 -8.33 37.39 8.89
C ILE A 578 -9.83 37.10 8.76
N ASP A 579 -10.23 36.04 8.06
CA ASP A 579 -11.62 35.58 7.93
C ASP A 579 -12.04 34.61 9.04
N MET A 580 -11.19 34.40 10.04
CA MET A 580 -11.56 33.59 11.20
C MET A 580 -12.72 34.24 11.97
N ARG A 581 -13.61 33.40 12.49
CA ARG A 581 -14.69 33.81 13.37
C ARG A 581 -14.34 33.39 14.80
N GLY A 582 -13.85 34.34 15.58
CA GLY A 582 -13.37 34.10 16.93
C GLY A 582 -11.89 33.75 16.98
N GLY A 583 -11.21 34.26 18.01
CA GLY A 583 -9.78 34.14 18.24
C GLY A 583 -9.27 35.28 19.11
N GLY A 584 -8.77 34.94 20.30
CA GLY A 584 -8.25 35.91 21.27
C GLY A 584 -6.74 36.11 21.14
N LEU A 585 -6.29 37.37 21.10
CA LEU A 585 -4.86 37.70 21.07
C LEU A 585 -4.27 37.83 22.48
N MET A 586 -4.95 38.59 23.32
CA MET A 586 -4.58 38.82 24.71
C MET A 586 -5.84 39.15 25.49
N GLY A 587 -5.98 38.58 26.67
CA GLY A 587 -7.16 38.74 27.50
C GLY A 587 -6.91 38.45 28.96
N ILE A 588 -7.88 38.85 29.79
CA ILE A 588 -7.93 38.57 31.22
C ILE A 588 -9.23 37.86 31.52
N GLN A 589 -9.14 36.77 32.27
CA GLN A 589 -10.26 35.99 32.74
C GLN A 589 -10.38 36.16 34.27
N GLY A 590 -11.57 36.56 34.73
CA GLY A 590 -11.92 36.67 36.13
C GLY A 590 -12.68 35.44 36.65
N PRO A 591 -13.08 35.42 37.93
CA PRO A 591 -13.91 34.36 38.49
C PRO A 591 -15.29 34.29 37.81
N GLY A 592 -15.80 33.08 37.58
CA GLY A 592 -17.04 32.83 36.83
C GLY A 592 -16.85 32.96 35.32
N ASP A 593 -17.88 33.46 34.61
CA ASP A 593 -17.86 33.64 33.15
C ASP A 593 -17.32 35.01 32.71
N PHE A 594 -16.63 35.75 33.60
CA PHE A 594 -16.10 37.08 33.27
C PHE A 594 -14.79 36.98 32.50
N PHE A 595 -14.72 37.54 31.29
CA PHE A 595 -13.47 37.76 30.57
C PHE A 595 -13.52 39.02 29.72
N ASP A 596 -12.34 39.62 29.49
CA ASP A 596 -12.10 40.72 28.56
C ASP A 596 -10.95 40.31 27.62
N THR A 597 -11.13 40.40 26.30
CA THR A 597 -10.12 39.93 25.33
C THR A 597 -10.17 40.74 24.04
N ILE A 598 -9.01 40.96 23.41
CA ILE A 598 -8.93 41.51 22.05
C ILE A 598 -9.24 40.40 21.05
N VAL A 599 -10.35 40.52 20.32
CA VAL A 599 -10.85 39.47 19.40
C VAL A 599 -11.20 40.04 18.03
N ILE A 600 -11.09 39.21 16.99
CA ILE A 600 -11.44 39.55 15.60
C ILE A 600 -12.64 38.74 15.11
N GLY A 601 -13.51 39.38 14.34
CA GLY A 601 -14.50 38.68 13.52
C GLY A 601 -15.69 38.08 14.27
N GLU A 602 -15.85 38.34 15.57
CA GLU A 602 -16.91 37.73 16.39
C GLU A 602 -18.30 38.35 16.16
N ARG A 603 -18.40 39.69 16.02
CA ARG A 603 -19.66 40.39 15.73
C ARG A 603 -19.76 40.90 14.29
N LYS A 604 -18.69 41.53 13.81
CA LYS A 604 -18.53 42.01 12.43
C LYS A 604 -17.31 41.34 11.82
N ASN A 605 -17.45 40.78 10.63
CA ASN A 605 -16.37 40.07 9.97
C ASN A 605 -15.13 40.97 9.82
N ARG A 606 -13.94 40.46 10.17
CA ARG A 606 -12.65 41.17 10.10
C ARG A 606 -12.51 42.44 10.95
N HIS A 607 -13.44 42.72 11.87
CA HIS A 607 -13.32 43.88 12.78
C HIS A 607 -12.83 43.42 14.15
N TRP A 608 -12.00 44.26 14.76
CA TRP A 608 -11.55 44.08 16.14
C TRP A 608 -12.56 44.63 17.13
N ILE A 609 -12.82 43.88 18.21
CA ILE A 609 -13.72 44.28 19.29
C ILE A 609 -13.16 43.83 20.64
N SER A 610 -13.73 44.35 21.73
CA SER A 610 -13.53 43.80 23.08
C SER A 610 -14.48 42.62 23.32
N GLY A 611 -13.98 41.39 23.28
CA GLY A 611 -14.75 40.18 23.56
C GLY A 611 -15.24 40.11 25.00
N SER A 612 -16.46 39.61 25.20
CA SER A 612 -17.09 39.34 26.50
C SER A 612 -18.11 38.20 26.35
N ASN A 613 -18.47 37.54 27.45
CA ASN A 613 -19.42 36.42 27.41
C ASN A 613 -20.77 36.84 26.81
N GLY A 614 -21.23 36.12 25.79
CA GLY A 614 -22.47 36.41 25.06
C GLY A 614 -22.56 37.82 24.46
N PHE A 615 -21.44 38.53 24.30
CA PHE A 615 -21.37 39.96 23.93
C PHE A 615 -22.09 40.90 24.92
N ALA A 616 -22.33 40.48 26.15
CA ALA A 616 -23.11 41.24 27.12
C ALA A 616 -22.52 42.63 27.45
N ARG A 617 -21.21 42.80 27.27
CA ARG A 617 -20.48 44.07 27.48
C ARG A 617 -19.72 44.54 26.24
N THR A 618 -19.95 43.90 25.09
CA THR A 618 -19.22 44.19 23.85
C THR A 618 -20.00 45.15 22.97
N LEU A 619 -19.48 46.37 22.82
CA LEU A 619 -19.96 47.35 21.84
C LEU A 619 -19.04 47.35 20.62
N ASP A 620 -19.62 47.59 19.44
CA ASP A 620 -18.83 47.83 18.23
C ASP A 620 -18.22 49.24 18.31
N PHE A 621 -16.97 49.40 17.89
CA PHE A 621 -16.38 50.73 17.77
C PHE A 621 -16.97 51.46 16.55
N PRO A 622 -17.52 52.68 16.68
CA PRO A 622 -18.20 53.40 15.60
C PRO A 622 -17.32 53.59 14.35
N ASP A 623 -16.02 53.85 14.55
CA ASP A 623 -15.05 54.10 13.50
C ASP A 623 -14.22 52.85 13.12
N SER A 624 -14.65 51.66 13.55
CA SER A 624 -13.97 50.42 13.19
C SER A 624 -14.04 50.15 11.68
N PHE A 625 -12.96 49.58 11.15
CA PHE A 625 -12.85 49.16 9.76
C PHE A 625 -12.37 47.70 9.67
N PRO A 626 -12.71 46.98 8.58
CA PRO A 626 -12.28 45.60 8.41
C PRO A 626 -10.80 45.51 8.07
N GLU A 627 -10.11 44.52 8.64
CA GLU A 627 -8.76 44.15 8.21
C GLU A 627 -8.77 43.66 6.76
N LYS A 628 -7.75 44.05 5.99
CA LYS A 628 -7.64 43.77 4.54
C LYS A 628 -6.58 42.73 4.21
N ASN A 629 -5.49 42.70 4.97
CA ASN A 629 -4.32 41.87 4.66
C ASN A 629 -4.06 40.87 5.79
N ALA A 630 -3.87 39.60 5.42
CA ALA A 630 -3.33 38.61 6.34
C ALA A 630 -1.81 38.78 6.50
N ASN A 631 -1.27 38.29 7.62
CA ASN A 631 0.16 38.32 7.97
C ASN A 631 0.78 39.73 8.09
N GLU A 632 -0.04 40.78 8.08
CA GLU A 632 0.39 42.14 8.42
C GLU A 632 0.78 42.20 9.90
N ARG A 633 1.89 42.89 10.21
CA ARG A 633 2.30 43.13 11.60
C ARG A 633 1.43 44.25 12.17
N LEU A 634 0.67 43.92 13.20
CA LEU A 634 -0.24 44.86 13.88
C LEU A 634 0.26 45.14 15.29
N HIS A 635 0.04 46.38 15.72
CA HIS A 635 0.17 46.80 17.11
C HIS A 635 -1.22 47.21 17.61
N LEU A 636 -1.72 46.51 18.63
CA LEU A 636 -3.05 46.75 19.19
C LEU A 636 -2.93 47.07 20.67
N ALA A 637 -3.61 48.14 21.11
CA ALA A 637 -3.72 48.49 22.52
C ALA A 637 -5.20 48.73 22.90
N MET A 638 -5.76 47.86 23.71
CA MET A 638 -7.14 47.96 24.22
C MET A 638 -7.14 48.55 25.62
N VAL A 639 -7.76 49.72 25.78
CA VAL A 639 -7.84 50.47 27.04
C VAL A 639 -9.23 50.27 27.65
N TYR A 640 -9.26 49.84 28.90
CA TYR A 640 -10.45 49.70 29.74
C TYR A 640 -10.38 50.72 30.88
N LYS A 641 -11.35 51.63 30.93
CA LYS A 641 -11.46 52.64 31.99
C LYS A 641 -12.35 52.15 33.14
N GLU A 642 -12.19 52.74 34.32
CA GLU A 642 -12.98 52.37 35.52
C GLU A 642 -14.48 52.60 35.33
N ASP A 643 -14.88 53.55 34.47
CA ASP A 643 -16.27 53.83 34.11
C ASP A 643 -16.88 52.80 33.14
N GLY A 644 -16.11 51.78 32.74
CA GLY A 644 -16.53 50.74 31.80
C GLY A 644 -16.33 51.09 30.33
N THR A 645 -15.84 52.29 30.01
CA THR A 645 -15.53 52.69 28.63
C THR A 645 -14.35 51.91 28.08
N THR A 646 -14.46 51.44 26.84
CA THR A 646 -13.38 50.76 26.11
C THR A 646 -12.95 51.54 24.87
N SER A 647 -11.66 51.52 24.57
CA SER A 647 -11.10 52.12 23.34
C SER A 647 -9.98 51.22 22.82
N LEU A 648 -9.91 51.03 21.50
CA LEU A 648 -8.88 50.22 20.86
C LEU A 648 -8.02 51.09 19.95
N TYR A 649 -6.71 51.05 20.14
CA TYR A 649 -5.76 51.72 19.26
C TYR A 649 -5.10 50.70 18.34
N ARG A 650 -5.16 50.93 17.02
CA ARG A 650 -4.45 50.16 15.99
C ARG A 650 -3.30 50.98 15.42
N ASN A 651 -2.07 50.47 15.56
CA ASN A 651 -0.84 51.14 15.13
C ASN A 651 -0.75 52.59 15.65
N GLY A 652 -1.21 52.80 16.89
CA GLY A 652 -1.23 54.11 17.56
C GLY A 652 -2.40 55.03 17.20
N GLN A 653 -3.33 54.62 16.34
CA GLN A 653 -4.55 55.38 15.99
C GLN A 653 -5.78 54.77 16.68
N PRO A 654 -6.64 55.57 17.32
CA PRO A 654 -7.86 55.09 17.98
C PRO A 654 -8.92 54.54 17.02
#